data_AF-Q4CSU4-F1
#
_entry.id   AF-Q4CSU4-F1
#
_cell.length_a   1.000
_cell.length_b   1.000
_cell.length_c   1.000
_cell.angle_alpha   90.00
_cell.angle_beta   90.00
_cell.angle_gamma   90.00
#
_symmetry.space_group_name_H-M   'P 1'
#
loop_
_entity.id
_entity.type
_entity.pdbx_description
1 polymer ?
#
loop_
_entity_poly.entity_id
_entity_poly.type
_entity_poly.pdbx_seq_one_letter_code
_entity_poly.pdbx_strand_id
1 'polypeptide(L)'
;LVGGGAALDAAVFGGEYALYASARVVASGGAVLRVSGSQLYAAHGLVFDSGVVANASAVVVNDNAGALTDGALLVLRGSASFASGSWLSVRGNSISGRLLSVPSYPRRAELVRSTLTLYGNVGSGPVVMDGTVVLVGAGRKFVVGCLTLNGQALRPMDYRSAGIIGEFLPVACGVCDTDVHCFAAATRAMSGSCGCRCAEGGYGRDCLPVYLPHVDGCNRTPVMPLLSHTATLTETRSPTPTWTPSLSATHYSPPQYGPTETLQVTETVALSPTRTPTASVSGTLWWSDVACPTLAVTTTAAGGGLTQNDIRGGGSAVPTLLMVALPPPFRWASDPRLGTHLSFVPVSTAQPRGFGGPWGAMLRNATWMRNATNPSTVLELAVPVHRGYFTAGDETIVIRCDAVAVFGGCKGVLLGSFTIRSDTLPVAASALSAITGVVAGAAAVAVVVTGGLGSILEMQAFGVFARMPCASVQERASTVALPYFLSVFAVLDPLWMVVGNALLAAVFGCVHCGVTAAFQRWRGVDAASAWAAMRFPSLTCVVAHAMHLGIFFGSVLALAMPDAPVQHRVVGVVGVLYGVAFPAGVCYLIARHVGASFTKYWQFSRKPLHERLLYPVGYWHPAAQQRMYGGMLTNMRGSHVYWCVFQLSVLCVVGLIAAVHPPVGGCHVLYFCMAAVLLAGAGVVAFTNMMRSAFLTVLQTASFVLLAALCVVSAANHLAPSDGGVRAYVATVLLLTTVLLAVTVYSVVFWYAEDHHWQELREPRRGGLEALLRDDEESDEETQKPHDMTSSSYASGTTVASSYQPPAPPLQPMAGDTRSDALSLLDRASSASCSVNYAPLDR
;
A
#
# COMPACT_ATOMS: atom_id res chain seq x y z
N LEU A 1 -26.92 7.45 5.39
CA LEU A 1 -28.25 7.30 4.75
C LEU A 1 -29.23 6.82 5.83
N VAL A 2 -30.27 7.62 6.13
CA VAL A 2 -31.28 7.26 7.14
C VAL A 2 -32.66 7.39 6.50
N GLY A 3 -33.45 6.33 6.42
CA GLY A 3 -34.82 6.36 5.88
C GLY A 3 -34.96 6.78 4.41
N GLY A 4 -33.86 6.88 3.67
CA GLY A 4 -33.82 7.29 2.27
C GLY A 4 -32.79 6.47 1.51
N GLY A 5 -32.62 6.74 0.22
CA GLY A 5 -31.66 6.00 -0.58
C GLY A 5 -30.96 6.80 -1.66
N ALA A 6 -29.85 6.24 -2.13
CA ALA A 6 -29.09 6.74 -3.26
C ALA A 6 -29.02 5.64 -4.32
N ALA A 7 -29.34 5.97 -5.56
CA ALA A 7 -29.28 5.07 -6.70
C ALA A 7 -28.34 5.65 -7.75
N LEU A 8 -27.37 4.84 -8.17
CA LEU A 8 -26.49 5.10 -9.30
C LEU A 8 -26.86 4.11 -10.39
N ASP A 9 -27.86 4.47 -11.17
CA ASP A 9 -28.40 3.63 -12.23
C ASP A 9 -27.85 4.07 -13.59
N ALA A 10 -27.50 3.11 -14.44
CA ALA A 10 -27.06 3.34 -15.83
C ALA A 10 -25.90 4.35 -15.98
N ALA A 11 -25.04 4.44 -14.95
CA ALA A 11 -23.87 5.33 -14.97
C ALA A 11 -22.69 4.67 -15.69
N VAL A 12 -21.77 5.47 -16.22
CA VAL A 12 -20.49 5.01 -16.74
C VAL A 12 -19.38 5.55 -15.85
N PHE A 13 -18.70 4.66 -15.14
CA PHE A 13 -17.62 4.97 -14.22
C PHE A 13 -16.26 4.68 -14.83
N GLY A 14 -15.25 5.50 -14.54
CA GLY A 14 -13.86 5.22 -14.88
C GLY A 14 -12.86 6.00 -14.04
N GLY A 15 -11.57 5.69 -14.22
CA GLY A 15 -10.47 6.26 -13.42
C GLY A 15 -9.84 5.23 -12.47
N GLU A 16 -9.23 5.70 -11.37
CA GLU A 16 -8.63 4.78 -10.38
C GLU A 16 -9.69 4.03 -9.57
N TYR A 17 -10.79 4.70 -9.21
CA TYR A 17 -11.91 4.13 -8.48
C TYR A 17 -13.19 4.45 -9.22
N ALA A 18 -14.05 3.45 -9.44
CA ALA A 18 -15.38 3.70 -10.00
C ALA A 18 -16.24 4.51 -9.02
N LEU A 19 -16.17 4.14 -7.74
CA LEU A 19 -16.74 4.91 -6.63
C LEU A 19 -15.86 4.70 -5.40
N TYR A 20 -15.50 5.79 -4.73
CA TYR A 20 -14.69 5.75 -3.52
C TYR A 20 -15.42 6.42 -2.37
N ALA A 21 -15.71 5.66 -1.32
CA ALA A 21 -16.20 6.19 -0.06
C ALA A 21 -15.06 6.20 0.96
N SER A 22 -14.48 7.38 1.16
CA SER A 22 -13.42 7.61 2.16
C SER A 22 -13.94 7.54 3.59
N ALA A 23 -15.19 7.91 3.81
CA ALA A 23 -15.86 7.85 5.10
C ALA A 23 -16.72 6.59 5.22
N ARG A 24 -16.95 6.12 6.46
CA ARG A 24 -17.82 4.97 6.73
C ARG A 24 -19.23 5.17 6.16
N VAL A 25 -19.69 4.19 5.38
CA VAL A 25 -21.04 4.20 4.80
C VAL A 25 -22.02 3.57 5.78
N VAL A 26 -22.94 4.37 6.32
CA VAL A 26 -23.98 3.89 7.24
C VAL A 26 -25.35 4.01 6.59
N ALA A 27 -26.06 2.89 6.46
CA ALA A 27 -27.44 2.81 5.99
C ALA A 27 -28.33 2.29 7.12
N SER A 28 -29.30 3.08 7.58
CA SER A 28 -30.18 2.71 8.69
C SER A 28 -31.64 3.07 8.44
N GLY A 29 -32.55 2.36 9.12
CA GLY A 29 -33.97 2.69 9.16
C GLY A 29 -34.65 2.58 7.79
N GLY A 30 -34.38 1.51 7.04
CA GLY A 30 -34.94 1.33 5.70
C GLY A 30 -34.15 2.03 4.59
N ALA A 31 -32.90 2.43 4.84
CA ALA A 31 -32.11 3.08 3.79
C ALA A 31 -31.65 2.13 2.68
N VAL A 32 -31.35 2.66 1.49
CA VAL A 32 -30.83 1.87 0.36
C VAL A 32 -29.68 2.56 -0.34
N LEU A 33 -28.60 1.82 -0.63
CA LEU A 33 -27.60 2.22 -1.60
C LEU A 33 -27.64 1.23 -2.77
N ARG A 34 -27.94 1.71 -3.98
CA ARG A 34 -28.01 0.88 -5.18
C ARG A 34 -27.05 1.36 -6.26
N VAL A 35 -26.34 0.42 -6.88
CA VAL A 35 -25.62 0.62 -8.14
C VAL A 35 -26.11 -0.44 -9.13
N SER A 36 -26.89 0.00 -10.11
CA SER A 36 -27.62 -0.91 -11.00
C SER A 36 -27.37 -0.58 -12.46
N GLY A 37 -27.18 -1.59 -13.33
CA GLY A 37 -27.13 -1.38 -14.77
C GLY A 37 -25.99 -0.47 -15.23
N SER A 38 -24.99 -0.24 -14.39
CA SER A 38 -23.89 0.69 -14.64
C SER A 38 -22.72 -0.01 -15.31
N GLN A 39 -21.88 0.78 -15.97
CA GLN A 39 -20.66 0.31 -16.62
C GLN A 39 -19.43 0.79 -15.84
N LEU A 40 -18.53 -0.11 -15.48
CA LEU A 40 -17.35 0.21 -14.65
C LEU A 40 -16.05 -0.12 -15.40
N TYR A 41 -15.24 0.91 -15.67
CA TYR A 41 -13.94 0.79 -16.32
C TYR A 41 -12.88 1.49 -15.48
N ALA A 42 -12.51 0.90 -14.36
CA ALA A 42 -11.66 1.55 -13.37
C ALA A 42 -10.62 0.58 -12.78
N ALA A 43 -9.58 1.12 -12.14
CA ALA A 43 -8.58 0.26 -11.50
C ALA A 43 -9.20 -0.52 -10.34
N HIS A 44 -10.14 0.10 -9.62
CA HIS A 44 -10.93 -0.51 -8.56
C HIS A 44 -12.42 -0.19 -8.76
N GLY A 45 -13.30 -1.09 -8.34
CA GLY A 45 -14.74 -0.91 -8.42
C GLY A 45 -15.30 0.08 -7.37
N LEU A 46 -16.33 -0.35 -6.65
CA LEU A 46 -16.98 0.39 -5.58
C LEU A 46 -16.25 0.10 -4.26
N VAL A 47 -15.46 1.05 -3.78
CA VAL A 47 -14.60 0.87 -2.60
C VAL A 47 -15.19 1.60 -1.40
N PHE A 48 -15.53 0.85 -0.35
CA PHE A 48 -15.88 1.38 0.97
C PHE A 48 -14.68 1.21 1.91
N ASP A 49 -13.83 2.23 1.92
CA ASP A 49 -12.51 2.15 2.56
C ASP A 49 -12.65 2.11 4.09
N SER A 50 -13.49 2.97 4.65
CA SER A 50 -13.74 3.08 6.09
C SER A 50 -14.88 2.19 6.63
N GLY A 51 -15.33 1.23 5.82
CA GLY A 51 -16.31 0.21 6.18
C GLY A 51 -17.77 0.54 5.86
N VAL A 52 -18.65 -0.42 6.08
CA VAL A 52 -20.08 -0.35 5.77
C VAL A 52 -20.93 -0.93 6.89
N VAL A 53 -21.97 -0.21 7.27
CA VAL A 53 -22.94 -0.65 8.27
C VAL A 53 -24.34 -0.55 7.69
N ALA A 54 -25.07 -1.66 7.71
CA ALA A 54 -26.47 -1.71 7.32
C ALA A 54 -27.30 -2.23 8.49
N ASN A 55 -28.36 -1.50 8.86
CA ASN A 55 -29.32 -1.91 9.87
C ASN A 55 -30.75 -1.72 9.34
N ALA A 56 -31.47 -2.83 9.15
CA ALA A 56 -32.76 -2.88 8.45
C ALA A 56 -32.71 -2.12 7.11
N SER A 57 -31.64 -2.33 6.33
CA SER A 57 -31.34 -1.56 5.12
C SER A 57 -30.69 -2.44 4.05
N ALA A 58 -30.57 -1.93 2.82
CA ALA A 58 -30.05 -2.70 1.70
C ALA A 58 -28.88 -2.00 0.98
N VAL A 59 -27.89 -2.79 0.57
CA VAL A 59 -26.84 -2.42 -0.37
C VAL A 59 -26.94 -3.35 -1.57
N VAL A 60 -27.23 -2.80 -2.74
CA VAL A 60 -27.56 -3.57 -3.94
C VAL A 60 -26.63 -3.18 -5.07
N VAL A 61 -25.85 -4.13 -5.55
CA VAL A 61 -24.91 -3.98 -6.67
C VAL A 61 -25.30 -5.00 -7.73
N ASN A 62 -26.08 -4.57 -8.72
CA ASN A 62 -26.70 -5.49 -9.66
C ASN A 62 -26.59 -5.09 -11.12
N ASP A 63 -26.57 -6.10 -12.00
CA ASP A 63 -26.69 -5.91 -13.45
C ASP A 63 -25.63 -4.96 -14.05
N ASN A 64 -24.46 -4.82 -13.38
CA ASN A 64 -23.36 -3.97 -13.83
C ASN A 64 -22.43 -4.73 -14.76
N ALA A 65 -21.78 -4.02 -15.69
CA ALA A 65 -20.84 -4.62 -16.65
C ALA A 65 -19.54 -3.81 -16.73
N GLY A 66 -18.45 -4.41 -17.19
CA GLY A 66 -17.21 -3.66 -17.41
C GLY A 66 -15.94 -4.45 -17.14
N ALA A 67 -14.85 -3.73 -16.88
CA ALA A 67 -13.52 -4.29 -16.66
C ALA A 67 -12.78 -3.55 -15.55
N LEU A 68 -12.13 -4.31 -14.68
CA LEU A 68 -11.29 -3.81 -13.60
C LEU A 68 -9.88 -4.36 -13.77
N THR A 69 -8.86 -3.51 -13.62
CA THR A 69 -7.45 -3.97 -13.66
C THR A 69 -6.96 -4.48 -12.31
N ASP A 70 -7.56 -4.04 -11.20
CA ASP A 70 -7.22 -4.45 -9.84
C ASP A 70 -8.46 -4.50 -8.93
N GLY A 71 -8.32 -5.02 -7.71
CA GLY A 71 -9.39 -5.09 -6.71
C GLY A 71 -10.59 -5.94 -7.14
N ALA A 72 -11.80 -5.48 -6.82
CA ALA A 72 -13.07 -6.14 -7.12
C ALA A 72 -14.18 -5.13 -7.44
N LEU A 73 -15.31 -5.61 -7.99
CA LEU A 73 -16.51 -4.79 -8.24
C LEU A 73 -17.03 -4.12 -6.96
N LEU A 74 -17.12 -4.84 -5.85
CA LEU A 74 -17.42 -4.28 -4.54
C LEU A 74 -16.30 -4.64 -3.57
N VAL A 75 -15.67 -3.63 -2.97
CA VAL A 75 -14.57 -3.78 -2.02
C VAL A 75 -14.95 -3.18 -0.69
N LEU A 76 -14.98 -4.01 0.35
CA LEU A 76 -15.24 -3.63 1.73
C LEU A 76 -13.91 -3.80 2.51
N ARG A 77 -13.17 -2.72 2.75
CA ARG A 77 -11.86 -2.77 3.47
C ARG A 77 -12.03 -2.60 4.98
N GLY A 78 -12.82 -1.62 5.40
CA GLY A 78 -13.17 -1.40 6.80
C GLY A 78 -14.16 -2.44 7.33
N SER A 79 -14.59 -2.28 8.59
CA SER A 79 -15.58 -3.19 9.20
C SER A 79 -16.88 -3.23 8.37
N ALA A 80 -17.36 -4.43 8.06
CA ALA A 80 -18.61 -4.64 7.35
C ALA A 80 -19.62 -5.36 8.25
N SER A 81 -20.71 -4.70 8.63
CA SER A 81 -21.72 -5.28 9.54
C SER A 81 -23.13 -5.05 9.03
N PHE A 82 -23.89 -6.13 8.89
CA PHE A 82 -25.28 -6.12 8.42
C PHE A 82 -26.18 -6.70 9.51
N ALA A 83 -27.17 -5.92 9.96
CA ALA A 83 -28.03 -6.26 11.08
C ALA A 83 -29.52 -6.11 10.75
N SER A 84 -30.37 -6.79 11.54
CA SER A 84 -31.83 -6.59 11.56
C SER A 84 -32.53 -6.76 10.21
N GLY A 85 -32.24 -7.84 9.49
CA GLY A 85 -32.85 -8.11 8.18
C GLY A 85 -32.22 -7.34 7.04
N SER A 86 -31.00 -6.82 7.20
CA SER A 86 -30.30 -6.11 6.13
C SER A 86 -29.93 -7.04 4.98
N TRP A 87 -29.76 -6.47 3.79
CA TRP A 87 -29.46 -7.22 2.58
C TRP A 87 -28.28 -6.63 1.83
N LEU A 88 -27.24 -7.44 1.64
CA LEU A 88 -26.17 -7.17 0.70
C LEU A 88 -26.36 -8.03 -0.54
N SER A 89 -26.71 -7.42 -1.66
CA SER A 89 -26.97 -8.13 -2.92
C SER A 89 -25.92 -7.79 -3.96
N VAL A 90 -25.16 -8.80 -4.39
CA VAL A 90 -24.23 -8.71 -5.52
C VAL A 90 -24.70 -9.71 -6.57
N ARG A 91 -25.48 -9.24 -7.55
CA ARG A 91 -26.18 -10.14 -8.49
C ARG A 91 -26.18 -9.68 -9.95
N GLY A 92 -26.13 -10.62 -10.88
CA GLY A 92 -26.29 -10.31 -12.32
C GLY A 92 -25.16 -9.47 -12.92
N ASN A 93 -24.02 -9.32 -12.24
CA ASN A 93 -22.91 -8.49 -12.73
C ASN A 93 -22.01 -9.27 -13.68
N SER A 94 -21.48 -8.61 -14.70
CA SER A 94 -20.54 -9.18 -15.68
C SER A 94 -19.27 -8.33 -15.77
N ILE A 95 -18.30 -8.65 -14.92
CA ILE A 95 -17.07 -7.87 -14.74
C ILE A 95 -15.86 -8.70 -15.17
N SER A 96 -15.02 -8.13 -16.02
CA SER A 96 -13.67 -8.65 -16.24
C SER A 96 -12.82 -8.28 -15.02
N GLY A 97 -12.85 -9.12 -14.00
CA GLY A 97 -12.19 -8.94 -12.71
C GLY A 97 -12.88 -9.71 -11.59
N ARG A 98 -12.44 -9.49 -10.34
CA ARG A 98 -13.07 -10.06 -9.14
C ARG A 98 -14.39 -9.35 -8.85
N LEU A 99 -15.34 -10.04 -8.23
CA LEU A 99 -16.69 -9.51 -7.98
C LEU A 99 -16.85 -8.94 -6.57
N LEU A 100 -16.32 -9.61 -5.54
CA LEU A 100 -16.52 -9.21 -4.15
C LEU A 100 -15.25 -9.35 -3.33
N SER A 101 -14.81 -8.29 -2.67
CA SER A 101 -13.73 -8.32 -1.70
C SER A 101 -14.27 -7.86 -0.35
N VAL A 102 -14.21 -8.73 0.66
CA VAL A 102 -14.62 -8.40 2.03
C VAL A 102 -13.42 -8.43 2.98
N PRO A 103 -13.52 -7.84 4.19
CA PRO A 103 -12.39 -7.80 5.09
C PRO A 103 -11.95 -9.21 5.49
N SER A 104 -10.64 -9.43 5.49
CA SER A 104 -10.03 -10.63 6.06
C SER A 104 -9.89 -10.52 7.58
N TYR A 105 -9.56 -11.63 8.24
CA TYR A 105 -9.32 -11.63 9.68
C TYR A 105 -8.26 -10.56 10.06
N PRO A 106 -8.50 -9.73 11.10
CA PRO A 106 -9.61 -9.82 12.08
C PRO A 106 -10.89 -9.03 11.74
N ARG A 107 -10.93 -8.20 10.68
CA ARG A 107 -11.98 -7.18 10.42
C ARG A 107 -13.29 -7.67 9.76
N ARG A 108 -13.40 -8.99 9.53
CA ARG A 108 -14.51 -9.83 8.98
C ARG A 108 -15.87 -9.16 8.67
N ALA A 109 -16.54 -9.62 7.61
CA ALA A 109 -17.92 -9.22 7.32
C ALA A 109 -18.93 -9.99 8.18
N GLU A 110 -19.69 -9.30 9.04
CA GLU A 110 -20.62 -9.90 9.99
C GLU A 110 -22.07 -9.76 9.53
N LEU A 111 -22.79 -10.89 9.49
CA LEU A 111 -24.23 -10.95 9.20
C LEU A 111 -25.00 -11.36 10.44
N VAL A 112 -25.79 -10.44 10.99
CA VAL A 112 -26.70 -10.66 12.14
C VAL A 112 -28.13 -10.59 11.64
N ARG A 113 -28.85 -11.73 11.60
CA ARG A 113 -30.21 -11.80 11.02
C ARG A 113 -30.31 -11.16 9.63
N SER A 114 -29.28 -11.28 8.81
CA SER A 114 -29.14 -10.56 7.54
C SER A 114 -28.72 -11.50 6.43
N THR A 115 -28.96 -11.09 5.19
CA THR A 115 -28.71 -11.90 4.01
C THR A 115 -27.62 -11.26 3.15
N LEU A 116 -26.63 -12.07 2.74
CA LEU A 116 -25.69 -11.75 1.68
C LEU A 116 -25.99 -12.65 0.49
N THR A 117 -26.18 -12.07 -0.68
CA THR A 117 -26.48 -12.78 -1.92
C THR A 117 -25.36 -12.55 -2.92
N LEU A 118 -24.74 -13.62 -3.39
CA LEU A 118 -23.75 -13.61 -4.48
C LEU A 118 -24.26 -14.53 -5.59
N TYR A 119 -25.02 -13.99 -6.54
CA TYR A 119 -25.79 -14.80 -7.49
C TYR A 119 -25.74 -14.33 -8.94
N GLY A 120 -25.56 -15.25 -9.88
CA GLY A 120 -25.71 -14.94 -11.32
C GLY A 120 -24.64 -13.99 -11.85
N ASN A 121 -23.44 -14.00 -11.27
CA ASN A 121 -22.36 -13.10 -11.67
C ASN A 121 -21.34 -13.80 -12.57
N VAL A 122 -20.78 -13.05 -13.50
CA VAL A 122 -19.68 -13.44 -14.39
C VAL A 122 -18.44 -12.63 -14.00
N GLY A 123 -17.38 -13.32 -13.61
CA GLY A 123 -16.09 -12.75 -13.22
C GLY A 123 -14.92 -13.32 -14.03
N SER A 124 -13.74 -12.75 -13.84
CA SER A 124 -12.48 -13.30 -14.37
C SER A 124 -11.33 -13.14 -13.37
N GLY A 125 -10.30 -13.95 -13.52
CA GLY A 125 -9.13 -13.98 -12.63
C GLY A 125 -9.09 -15.24 -11.76
N PRO A 126 -8.28 -15.23 -10.69
CA PRO A 126 -8.02 -16.43 -9.90
C PRO A 126 -9.17 -16.82 -8.96
N VAL A 127 -9.95 -15.84 -8.50
CA VAL A 127 -11.03 -16.02 -7.52
C VAL A 127 -12.20 -15.09 -7.83
N VAL A 128 -13.42 -15.52 -7.47
CA VAL A 128 -14.64 -14.69 -7.53
C VAL A 128 -14.70 -13.72 -6.35
N MET A 129 -14.25 -14.19 -5.18
CA MET A 129 -14.33 -13.47 -3.91
C MET A 129 -13.06 -13.68 -3.08
N ASP A 130 -12.69 -12.67 -2.29
CA ASP A 130 -11.69 -12.77 -1.22
C ASP A 130 -12.22 -12.22 0.12
N GLY A 131 -11.61 -12.64 1.22
CA GLY A 131 -12.03 -12.31 2.58
C GLY A 131 -12.86 -13.39 3.27
N THR A 132 -13.49 -13.04 4.39
CA THR A 132 -14.29 -14.01 5.17
C THR A 132 -15.60 -13.40 5.66
N VAL A 133 -16.69 -14.13 5.42
CA VAL A 133 -18.03 -13.82 5.95
C VAL A 133 -18.30 -14.64 7.21
N VAL A 134 -18.80 -13.98 8.25
CA VAL A 134 -19.20 -14.61 9.51
C VAL A 134 -20.70 -14.48 9.70
N LEU A 135 -21.32 -15.62 9.94
CA LEU A 135 -22.75 -15.76 10.21
C LEU A 135 -22.98 -15.74 11.73
N VAL A 136 -23.53 -14.65 12.27
CA VAL A 136 -23.71 -14.44 13.72
C VAL A 136 -25.20 -14.56 14.13
N GLY A 137 -25.48 -15.27 15.23
CA GLY A 137 -26.86 -15.37 15.77
C GLY A 137 -27.73 -16.35 14.99
N ALA A 138 -29.05 -16.19 14.88
CA ALA A 138 -29.95 -16.99 14.02
C ALA A 138 -30.49 -16.14 12.84
N GLY A 139 -31.10 -16.74 11.82
CA GLY A 139 -31.74 -16.00 10.71
C GLY A 139 -30.78 -15.30 9.73
N ARG A 140 -29.54 -15.78 9.68
CA ARG A 140 -28.44 -15.31 8.83
C ARG A 140 -28.32 -16.19 7.59
N LYS A 141 -28.07 -15.59 6.44
CA LYS A 141 -27.95 -16.34 5.18
C LYS A 141 -26.84 -15.78 4.31
N PHE A 142 -25.96 -16.64 3.82
CA PHE A 142 -25.04 -16.31 2.74
C PHE A 142 -25.37 -17.22 1.56
N VAL A 143 -26.05 -16.68 0.56
CA VAL A 143 -26.59 -17.42 -0.58
C VAL A 143 -25.67 -17.25 -1.79
N VAL A 144 -25.28 -18.36 -2.40
CA VAL A 144 -24.33 -18.38 -3.52
C VAL A 144 -24.89 -19.25 -4.65
N GLY A 145 -24.90 -18.73 -5.89
CA GLY A 145 -25.40 -19.51 -7.03
C GLY A 145 -25.04 -18.91 -8.38
N CYS A 146 -25.02 -19.76 -9.42
CA CYS A 146 -24.86 -19.33 -10.82
C CYS A 146 -23.67 -18.43 -11.09
N LEU A 147 -22.50 -18.82 -10.59
CA LEU A 147 -21.27 -18.09 -10.82
C LEU A 147 -20.56 -18.60 -12.06
N THR A 148 -20.03 -17.69 -12.86
CA THR A 148 -19.16 -18.00 -13.99
C THR A 148 -17.82 -17.32 -13.76
N LEU A 149 -16.72 -18.07 -13.87
CA LEU A 149 -15.36 -17.55 -13.73
C LEU A 149 -14.54 -17.96 -14.94
N ASN A 150 -13.86 -17.02 -15.59
CA ASN A 150 -13.04 -17.26 -16.78
C ASN A 150 -13.81 -17.98 -17.92
N GLY A 151 -15.08 -17.61 -18.10
CA GLY A 151 -15.97 -18.22 -19.11
C GLY A 151 -16.50 -19.61 -18.75
N GLN A 152 -16.11 -20.18 -17.60
CA GLN A 152 -16.60 -21.48 -17.13
C GLN A 152 -17.65 -21.30 -16.03
N ALA A 153 -18.81 -21.93 -16.19
CA ALA A 153 -19.83 -21.99 -15.16
C ALA A 153 -19.36 -22.88 -14.01
N LEU A 154 -19.27 -22.32 -12.81
CA LEU A 154 -18.79 -23.02 -11.62
C LEU A 154 -19.88 -23.95 -11.07
N ARG A 155 -19.49 -25.15 -10.66
CA ARG A 155 -20.38 -26.04 -9.90
C ARG A 155 -20.30 -25.69 -8.41
N PRO A 156 -21.32 -26.05 -7.60
CA PRO A 156 -21.31 -25.76 -6.16
C PRO A 156 -20.06 -26.23 -5.40
N MET A 157 -19.42 -27.32 -5.84
CA MET A 157 -18.18 -27.83 -5.24
C MET A 157 -16.96 -26.94 -5.53
N ASP A 158 -16.99 -26.16 -6.61
CA ASP A 158 -15.88 -25.31 -7.05
C ASP A 158 -15.90 -23.92 -6.40
N TYR A 159 -17.00 -23.54 -5.73
CA TYR A 159 -17.14 -22.23 -5.08
C TYR A 159 -16.05 -21.98 -4.03
N ARG A 160 -15.62 -23.00 -3.30
CA ARG A 160 -14.54 -22.87 -2.32
C ARG A 160 -13.20 -22.57 -2.99
N SER A 161 -12.90 -23.25 -4.10
CA SER A 161 -11.69 -23.01 -4.90
C SER A 161 -11.71 -21.62 -5.56
N ALA A 162 -12.91 -21.07 -5.83
CA ALA A 162 -13.11 -19.71 -6.32
C ALA A 162 -13.04 -18.63 -5.22
N GLY A 163 -12.52 -18.96 -4.02
CA GLY A 163 -12.27 -18.03 -2.93
C GLY A 163 -13.45 -17.78 -1.99
N ILE A 164 -14.59 -18.47 -2.18
CA ILE A 164 -15.74 -18.36 -1.28
C ILE A 164 -15.51 -19.21 -0.04
N ILE A 165 -15.01 -18.56 1.01
CA ILE A 165 -14.60 -19.19 2.26
C ILE A 165 -15.67 -18.96 3.34
N GLY A 166 -15.96 -20.00 4.12
CA GLY A 166 -16.93 -19.98 5.22
C GLY A 166 -18.11 -20.93 5.01
N GLU A 167 -19.17 -20.68 5.78
CA GLU A 167 -20.47 -21.34 5.68
C GLU A 167 -21.36 -20.52 4.73
N PHE A 168 -21.91 -21.19 3.71
CA PHE A 168 -22.80 -20.59 2.71
C PHE A 168 -23.79 -21.63 2.21
N LEU A 169 -24.92 -21.16 1.68
CA LEU A 169 -25.98 -21.96 1.09
C LEU A 169 -25.87 -21.91 -0.44
N PRO A 170 -25.48 -23.01 -1.10
CA PRO A 170 -25.50 -23.08 -2.55
C PRO A 170 -26.95 -23.19 -3.06
N VAL A 171 -27.32 -22.32 -3.99
CA VAL A 171 -28.64 -22.33 -4.66
C VAL A 171 -28.46 -22.64 -6.15
N ALA A 172 -29.34 -23.50 -6.67
CA ALA A 172 -29.32 -23.91 -8.06
C ALA A 172 -29.76 -22.79 -9.02
N CYS A 173 -29.34 -22.89 -10.28
CA CYS A 173 -29.73 -21.93 -11.30
C CYS A 173 -31.17 -22.11 -11.75
N GLY A 174 -31.85 -20.98 -11.97
CA GLY A 174 -33.24 -20.95 -12.44
C GLY A 174 -34.31 -21.20 -11.37
N VAL A 175 -33.92 -21.45 -10.12
CA VAL A 175 -34.87 -21.60 -9.01
C VAL A 175 -35.30 -20.22 -8.50
N CYS A 176 -36.61 -20.03 -8.30
CA CYS A 176 -37.16 -18.82 -7.71
C CYS A 176 -36.99 -18.84 -6.19
N ASP A 177 -35.97 -18.16 -5.68
CA ASP A 177 -35.69 -18.03 -4.25
C ASP A 177 -35.81 -16.57 -3.78
N THR A 178 -36.60 -16.34 -2.74
CA THR A 178 -36.81 -15.01 -2.14
C THR A 178 -35.53 -14.38 -1.62
N ASP A 179 -34.59 -15.16 -1.09
CA ASP A 179 -33.31 -14.66 -0.57
C ASP A 179 -32.33 -14.29 -1.71
N VAL A 180 -32.65 -14.66 -2.94
CA VAL A 180 -31.86 -14.31 -4.13
C VAL A 180 -32.41 -13.05 -4.82
N HIS A 181 -33.72 -13.01 -5.04
CA HIS A 181 -34.33 -12.00 -5.91
C HIS A 181 -34.93 -10.81 -5.16
N CYS A 182 -35.27 -10.96 -3.88
CA CYS A 182 -36.06 -9.97 -3.16
C CYS A 182 -35.41 -9.53 -1.84
N PHE A 183 -35.70 -8.30 -1.43
CA PHE A 183 -35.42 -7.88 -0.07
C PHE A 183 -36.42 -8.56 0.89
N ALA A 184 -35.97 -9.64 1.54
CA ALA A 184 -36.82 -10.52 2.32
C ALA A 184 -37.67 -9.79 3.38
N ALA A 185 -37.12 -8.76 4.04
CA ALA A 185 -37.82 -8.02 5.09
C ALA A 185 -39.05 -7.22 4.60
N ALA A 186 -39.14 -6.90 3.32
CA ALA A 186 -40.28 -6.18 2.73
C ALA A 186 -40.96 -6.97 1.59
N THR A 187 -40.80 -8.30 1.58
CA THR A 187 -41.42 -9.20 0.59
C THR A 187 -42.55 -9.98 1.23
N ARG A 188 -43.74 -9.96 0.62
CA ARG A 188 -44.92 -10.72 1.06
C ARG A 188 -44.97 -12.10 0.44
N ALA A 189 -44.67 -12.20 -0.86
CA ALA A 189 -44.71 -13.45 -1.60
C ALA A 189 -43.82 -13.37 -2.84
N MET A 190 -43.53 -14.53 -3.44
CA MET A 190 -42.88 -14.64 -4.75
C MET A 190 -43.83 -15.28 -5.75
N SER A 191 -43.81 -14.80 -6.99
CA SER A 191 -44.57 -15.38 -8.10
C SER A 191 -43.80 -16.53 -8.77
N GLY A 192 -44.51 -17.38 -9.52
CA GLY A 192 -43.90 -18.48 -10.27
C GLY A 192 -42.89 -18.04 -11.35
N SER A 193 -42.92 -16.77 -11.78
CA SER A 193 -41.95 -16.17 -12.70
C SER A 193 -40.80 -15.46 -11.97
N CYS A 194 -40.52 -15.86 -10.72
CA CYS A 194 -39.52 -15.28 -9.80
C CYS A 194 -39.69 -13.78 -9.48
N GLY A 195 -40.85 -13.19 -9.76
CA GLY A 195 -41.13 -11.79 -9.42
C GLY A 195 -41.54 -11.62 -7.96
N CYS A 196 -41.00 -10.59 -7.29
CA CYS A 196 -41.32 -10.25 -5.90
C CYS A 196 -42.69 -9.56 -5.80
N ARG A 197 -43.51 -9.97 -4.83
CA ARG A 197 -44.71 -9.25 -4.40
C ARG A 197 -44.43 -8.59 -3.06
N CYS A 198 -44.43 -7.26 -3.04
CA CYS A 198 -43.99 -6.50 -1.88
C CYS A 198 -45.02 -6.49 -0.75
N ALA A 199 -44.51 -6.50 0.48
CA ALA A 199 -45.28 -6.16 1.65
C ALA A 199 -45.52 -4.64 1.68
N GLU A 200 -46.31 -4.18 2.64
CA GLU A 200 -46.48 -2.75 2.86
C GLU A 200 -45.13 -2.11 3.20
N GLY A 201 -44.82 -0.96 2.57
CA GLY A 201 -43.52 -0.28 2.68
C GLY A 201 -42.41 -0.84 1.78
N GLY A 202 -42.66 -1.88 0.98
CA GLY A 202 -41.72 -2.36 -0.05
C GLY A 202 -42.02 -1.76 -1.42
N TYR A 203 -40.98 -1.34 -2.15
CA TYR A 203 -41.08 -0.64 -3.43
C TYR A 203 -40.23 -1.28 -4.53
N GLY A 204 -40.73 -1.19 -5.78
CA GLY A 204 -40.02 -1.67 -6.97
C GLY A 204 -40.00 -3.19 -7.13
N ARG A 205 -39.24 -3.67 -8.13
CA ARG A 205 -39.17 -5.11 -8.48
C ARG A 205 -38.55 -5.99 -7.41
N ASP A 206 -37.65 -5.42 -6.61
CA ASP A 206 -36.89 -6.14 -5.58
C ASP A 206 -37.46 -5.92 -4.17
N CYS A 207 -38.58 -5.19 -4.05
CA CYS A 207 -39.23 -4.83 -2.78
C CYS A 207 -38.30 -4.10 -1.80
N LEU A 208 -37.57 -3.10 -2.29
CA LEU A 208 -36.67 -2.30 -1.47
C LEU A 208 -37.46 -1.39 -0.50
N PRO A 209 -36.90 -1.06 0.69
CA PRO A 209 -37.62 -0.31 1.73
C PRO A 209 -37.87 1.17 1.40
N VAL A 210 -37.23 1.69 0.35
CA VAL A 210 -37.40 3.07 -0.13
C VAL A 210 -37.66 3.05 -1.63
N TYR A 211 -38.60 3.89 -2.08
CA TYR A 211 -38.82 4.15 -3.48
C TYR A 211 -37.61 4.86 -4.10
N LEU A 212 -36.95 4.21 -5.05
CA LEU A 212 -35.84 4.77 -5.83
C LEU A 212 -36.34 5.07 -7.24
N PRO A 213 -36.20 6.30 -7.75
CA PRO A 213 -36.55 6.61 -9.14
C PRO A 213 -35.66 5.78 -10.06
N HIS A 214 -36.28 5.04 -10.99
CA HIS A 214 -35.57 4.36 -12.05
C HIS A 214 -35.55 5.25 -13.28
N VAL A 215 -34.36 5.62 -13.74
CA VAL A 215 -34.22 6.29 -15.03
C VAL A 215 -34.19 5.19 -16.08
N ASP A 216 -35.34 4.94 -16.71
CA ASP A 216 -35.32 4.30 -18.03
C ASP A 216 -34.52 5.27 -18.91
N GLY A 217 -33.22 4.99 -19.11
CA GLY A 217 -32.33 5.86 -19.87
C GLY A 217 -33.04 6.33 -21.13
N CYS A 218 -32.93 7.62 -21.49
CA CYS A 218 -33.76 8.34 -22.47
C CYS A 218 -33.75 7.75 -23.91
N ASN A 219 -34.09 6.49 -24.08
CA ASN A 219 -33.98 5.77 -25.32
C ASN A 219 -35.00 4.63 -25.36
N ARG A 220 -36.17 4.99 -25.86
CA ARG A 220 -37.12 4.23 -26.67
C ARG A 220 -38.40 5.03 -26.64
N THR A 221 -38.48 6.07 -27.47
CA THR A 221 -39.78 6.31 -28.13
C THR A 221 -40.16 4.94 -28.70
N PRO A 222 -41.21 4.28 -28.19
CA PRO A 222 -41.66 3.05 -28.81
C PRO A 222 -41.91 3.43 -30.26
N VAL A 223 -41.23 2.71 -31.17
CA VAL A 223 -41.49 2.75 -32.61
C VAL A 223 -42.99 2.88 -32.76
N MET A 224 -43.44 3.98 -33.40
CA MET A 224 -44.86 4.33 -33.51
C MET A 224 -45.66 3.05 -33.79
N PRO A 225 -46.72 2.76 -33.01
CA PRO A 225 -47.53 1.60 -33.28
C PRO A 225 -47.97 1.67 -34.74
N LEU A 226 -47.67 0.61 -35.51
CA LEU A 226 -48.18 0.43 -36.86
C LEU A 226 -49.67 0.71 -36.83
N LEU A 227 -50.07 1.86 -37.39
CA LEU A 227 -51.44 2.28 -37.62
C LEU A 227 -52.07 1.29 -38.59
N SER A 228 -52.47 0.13 -38.07
CA SER A 228 -53.30 -0.84 -38.76
C SER A 228 -54.75 -0.43 -38.52
N HIS A 229 -55.11 0.80 -38.91
CA HIS A 229 -56.50 1.23 -38.95
C HIS A 229 -57.13 0.70 -40.24
N THR A 230 -57.56 -0.57 -40.21
CA THR A 230 -58.61 -1.05 -41.12
C THR A 230 -59.86 -1.19 -40.28
N ALA A 231 -60.53 -0.06 -40.01
CA ALA A 231 -61.82 -0.08 -39.33
C ALA A 231 -62.87 -0.48 -40.37
N THR A 232 -63.30 -1.74 -40.31
CA THR A 232 -64.46 -2.27 -41.02
C THR A 232 -65.71 -1.49 -40.58
N LEU A 233 -66.22 -0.65 -41.47
CA LEU A 233 -67.50 0.05 -41.33
C LEU A 233 -68.60 -1.00 -41.13
N THR A 234 -69.03 -1.19 -39.89
CA THR A 234 -70.18 -2.02 -39.58
C THR A 234 -71.43 -1.15 -39.68
N GLU A 235 -72.37 -1.68 -40.45
CA GLU A 235 -73.55 -1.06 -41.03
C GLU A 235 -74.49 -0.42 -40.01
N THR A 236 -75.00 0.75 -40.40
CA THR A 236 -75.90 1.64 -39.70
C THR A 236 -77.23 0.95 -39.38
N ARG A 237 -77.55 0.74 -38.10
CA ARG A 237 -78.93 0.56 -37.64
C ARG A 237 -79.40 1.78 -36.87
N SER A 238 -80.31 2.48 -37.54
CA SER A 238 -81.12 3.61 -37.12
C SER A 238 -82.13 3.23 -36.01
N PRO A 239 -82.76 4.22 -35.35
CA PRO A 239 -82.87 4.24 -33.89
C PRO A 239 -84.27 3.92 -33.36
N THR A 240 -84.36 3.57 -32.08
CA THR A 240 -85.57 3.84 -31.30
C THR A 240 -85.16 4.27 -29.88
N PRO A 241 -85.37 5.54 -29.50
CA PRO A 241 -85.02 6.07 -28.20
C PRO A 241 -86.18 5.81 -27.23
N THR A 242 -85.90 5.22 -26.07
CA THR A 242 -86.81 5.31 -24.94
C THR A 242 -85.97 5.57 -23.70
N TRP A 243 -85.88 6.85 -23.38
CA TRP A 243 -85.38 7.34 -22.11
C TRP A 243 -86.43 7.07 -21.04
N THR A 244 -86.02 6.46 -19.94
CA THR A 244 -86.58 6.78 -18.62
C THR A 244 -85.58 6.36 -17.53
N PRO A 245 -85.09 7.31 -16.71
CA PRO A 245 -84.07 7.03 -15.71
C PRO A 245 -84.72 6.58 -14.40
N SER A 246 -84.27 5.46 -13.85
CA SER A 246 -84.55 5.11 -12.45
C SER A 246 -83.23 4.96 -11.71
N LEU A 247 -82.88 6.01 -10.96
CA LEU A 247 -81.96 5.94 -9.83
C LEU A 247 -82.45 4.87 -8.85
N SER A 248 -81.56 4.00 -8.38
CA SER A 248 -81.59 3.46 -7.00
C SER A 248 -80.31 2.67 -6.69
N ALA A 249 -79.44 3.31 -5.91
CA ALA A 249 -78.64 2.79 -4.81
C ALA A 249 -78.04 1.36 -4.90
N THR A 250 -76.72 1.35 -5.11
CA THR A 250 -75.71 0.63 -4.31
C THR A 250 -76.23 -0.44 -3.33
N HIS A 251 -76.03 -1.70 -3.68
CA HIS A 251 -75.89 -2.78 -2.70
C HIS A 251 -74.52 -3.45 -2.89
N TYR A 252 -73.71 -3.30 -1.84
CA TYR A 252 -72.41 -3.92 -1.63
C TYR A 252 -72.56 -5.34 -1.09
N SER A 253 -71.53 -6.15 -1.35
CA SER A 253 -71.03 -7.34 -0.59
C SER A 253 -71.25 -8.71 -1.26
N PRO A 254 -70.42 -9.74 -0.95
CA PRO A 254 -69.01 -9.93 -1.33
C PRO A 254 -68.79 -11.36 -1.96
N PRO A 255 -67.56 -11.75 -2.36
CA PRO A 255 -67.35 -12.71 -3.46
C PRO A 255 -67.43 -14.18 -3.04
N GLN A 256 -68.13 -14.96 -3.87
CA GLN A 256 -68.25 -16.40 -3.74
C GLN A 256 -67.03 -17.11 -4.36
N TYR A 257 -66.34 -17.85 -3.49
CA TYR A 257 -65.36 -18.88 -3.80
C TYR A 257 -65.90 -19.87 -4.85
N GLY A 258 -65.10 -20.15 -5.88
CA GLY A 258 -65.34 -21.24 -6.84
C GLY A 258 -64.03 -21.99 -7.12
N PRO A 259 -64.06 -23.32 -7.28
CA PRO A 259 -63.03 -24.20 -6.75
C PRO A 259 -62.08 -24.80 -7.79
N THR A 260 -60.97 -25.25 -7.23
CA THR A 260 -59.85 -26.05 -7.74
C THR A 260 -60.25 -27.17 -8.71
N GLU A 261 -59.97 -27.00 -10.00
CA GLU A 261 -59.97 -28.10 -10.96
C GLU A 261 -58.66 -28.89 -10.86
N THR A 262 -58.79 -30.13 -10.43
CA THR A 262 -57.74 -31.15 -10.38
C THR A 262 -57.74 -31.91 -11.71
N LEU A 263 -56.80 -31.57 -12.59
CA LEU A 263 -56.61 -32.24 -13.87
C LEU A 263 -55.83 -33.55 -13.65
N GLN A 264 -56.57 -34.66 -13.47
CA GLN A 264 -56.01 -36.01 -13.57
C GLN A 264 -55.85 -36.38 -15.06
N VAL A 265 -54.62 -36.34 -15.52
CA VAL A 265 -54.20 -36.84 -16.83
C VAL A 265 -54.21 -38.37 -16.78
N THR A 266 -55.22 -38.98 -17.39
CA THR A 266 -55.28 -40.44 -17.61
C THR A 266 -54.72 -40.73 -19.00
N GLU A 267 -53.65 -41.51 -19.00
CA GLU A 267 -52.77 -41.82 -20.13
C GLU A 267 -53.37 -42.96 -20.97
N THR A 268 -54.01 -42.64 -22.10
CA THR A 268 -54.53 -43.64 -23.04
C THR A 268 -53.48 -43.93 -24.11
N VAL A 269 -52.78 -45.04 -23.93
CA VAL A 269 -51.78 -45.58 -24.86
C VAL A 269 -52.49 -46.13 -26.10
N ALA A 270 -52.39 -45.44 -27.23
CA ALA A 270 -52.76 -45.95 -28.55
C ALA A 270 -51.52 -45.94 -29.45
N LEU A 271 -51.00 -47.15 -29.71
CA LEU A 271 -49.88 -47.45 -30.59
C LEU A 271 -50.30 -47.25 -32.06
N SER A 272 -49.66 -46.33 -32.77
CA SER A 272 -49.63 -46.27 -34.25
C SER A 272 -48.40 -45.48 -34.72
N PRO A 273 -47.84 -45.79 -35.90
CA PRO A 273 -46.40 -46.05 -36.02
C PRO A 273 -45.55 -44.85 -36.46
N THR A 274 -44.34 -44.81 -35.89
CA THR A 274 -43.07 -44.30 -36.42
C THR A 274 -43.16 -43.25 -37.53
N ARG A 275 -43.57 -42.03 -37.18
CA ARG A 275 -43.23 -40.85 -37.96
C ARG A 275 -42.13 -40.12 -37.20
N THR A 276 -40.88 -40.32 -37.61
CA THR A 276 -39.73 -39.50 -37.22
C THR A 276 -40.11 -38.04 -37.35
N PRO A 277 -40.33 -37.29 -36.25
CA PRO A 277 -40.47 -35.86 -36.35
C PRO A 277 -39.04 -35.36 -36.53
N THR A 278 -38.65 -35.14 -37.78
CA THR A 278 -37.70 -34.08 -38.12
C THR A 278 -38.23 -32.82 -37.50
N ALA A 279 -37.78 -32.54 -36.27
CA ALA A 279 -37.97 -31.28 -35.61
C ALA A 279 -37.25 -30.25 -36.46
N SER A 280 -37.99 -29.58 -37.33
CA SER A 280 -37.57 -28.33 -37.94
C SER A 280 -37.42 -27.33 -36.81
N VAL A 281 -36.19 -27.23 -36.27
CA VAL A 281 -35.79 -26.13 -35.39
C VAL A 281 -35.69 -24.89 -36.28
N SER A 282 -36.84 -24.35 -36.66
CA SER A 282 -36.97 -23.05 -37.32
C SER A 282 -37.12 -21.94 -36.27
N GLY A 283 -36.47 -22.10 -35.13
CA GLY A 283 -36.23 -21.01 -34.19
C GLY A 283 -34.91 -20.36 -34.56
N THR A 284 -34.91 -19.44 -35.53
CA THR A 284 -33.80 -18.51 -35.70
C THR A 284 -33.56 -17.84 -34.36
N LEU A 285 -32.52 -18.23 -33.62
CA LEU A 285 -32.09 -17.49 -32.43
C LEU A 285 -31.88 -16.04 -32.86
N TRP A 286 -32.67 -15.13 -32.30
CA TRP A 286 -32.51 -13.71 -32.55
C TRP A 286 -31.16 -13.33 -31.93
N TRP A 287 -30.20 -12.85 -32.74
CA TRP A 287 -28.83 -12.55 -32.29
C TRP A 287 -28.80 -11.60 -31.07
N SER A 288 -29.84 -10.81 -30.88
CA SER A 288 -30.07 -9.96 -29.71
C SER A 288 -30.05 -10.69 -28.35
N ASP A 289 -30.31 -12.00 -28.31
CA ASP A 289 -30.28 -12.79 -27.08
C ASP A 289 -28.88 -13.37 -26.77
N VAL A 290 -27.99 -13.37 -27.76
CA VAL A 290 -26.62 -13.90 -27.65
C VAL A 290 -25.74 -12.86 -26.96
N ALA A 291 -24.97 -13.27 -25.95
CA ALA A 291 -24.03 -12.39 -25.26
C ALA A 291 -22.99 -11.81 -26.22
N CYS A 292 -22.70 -10.51 -26.08
CA CYS A 292 -21.71 -9.85 -26.89
C CYS A 292 -20.30 -10.46 -26.69
N PRO A 293 -19.52 -10.65 -27.76
CA PRO A 293 -18.17 -11.22 -27.65
C PRO A 293 -17.16 -10.20 -27.12
N THR A 294 -16.06 -10.70 -26.57
CA THR A 294 -14.85 -9.89 -26.31
C THR A 294 -14.17 -9.54 -27.63
N LEU A 295 -13.75 -8.29 -27.76
CA LEU A 295 -13.03 -7.81 -28.94
C LEU A 295 -11.56 -8.19 -28.87
N ALA A 296 -11.04 -8.75 -29.96
CA ALA A 296 -9.61 -8.94 -30.13
C ALA A 296 -8.98 -7.62 -30.59
N VAL A 297 -8.12 -7.03 -29.75
CA VAL A 297 -7.40 -5.79 -30.06
C VAL A 297 -5.96 -6.13 -30.36
N THR A 298 -5.47 -5.73 -31.52
CA THR A 298 -4.10 -5.98 -31.97
C THR A 298 -3.49 -4.71 -32.55
N THR A 299 -2.17 -4.64 -32.59
CA THR A 299 -1.45 -3.50 -33.19
C THR A 299 -0.45 -4.02 -34.21
N THR A 300 -0.14 -3.18 -35.20
CA THR A 300 0.93 -3.45 -36.18
C THR A 300 2.33 -3.14 -35.65
N ALA A 301 2.44 -2.67 -34.40
CA ALA A 301 3.72 -2.47 -33.73
C ALA A 301 4.42 -3.81 -33.47
N ALA A 302 5.76 -3.76 -33.40
CA ALA A 302 6.58 -4.94 -33.14
C ALA A 302 6.21 -5.56 -31.77
N GLY A 303 5.78 -6.82 -31.76
CA GLY A 303 5.36 -7.54 -30.55
C GLY A 303 3.85 -7.43 -30.21
N GLY A 304 3.06 -6.76 -31.05
CA GLY A 304 1.59 -6.73 -30.95
C GLY A 304 1.00 -5.75 -29.92
N GLY A 305 1.84 -5.10 -29.10
CA GLY A 305 1.45 -4.04 -28.16
C GLY A 305 1.97 -2.66 -28.56
N LEU A 306 1.31 -1.60 -28.09
CA LEU A 306 1.73 -0.21 -28.28
C LEU A 306 2.80 0.17 -27.25
N THR A 307 3.84 0.86 -27.68
CA THR A 307 4.84 1.48 -26.79
C THR A 307 4.71 3.00 -26.80
N GLN A 308 5.20 3.65 -25.75
CA GLN A 308 5.31 5.10 -25.68
C GLN A 308 6.11 5.68 -26.86
N ASN A 309 7.16 4.99 -27.32
CA ASN A 309 7.94 5.39 -28.50
C ASN A 309 7.14 5.33 -29.81
N ASP A 310 6.26 4.34 -29.98
CA ASP A 310 5.39 4.25 -31.16
C ASP A 310 4.49 5.50 -31.26
N ILE A 311 3.97 5.96 -30.13
CA ILE A 311 3.12 7.15 -30.05
C ILE A 311 3.91 8.44 -30.29
N ARG A 312 5.16 8.50 -29.84
CA ARG A 312 6.03 9.67 -30.06
C ARG A 312 6.54 9.79 -31.49
N GLY A 313 6.27 8.80 -32.35
CA GLY A 313 6.70 8.79 -33.74
C GLY A 313 8.12 8.27 -33.91
N GLY A 314 8.50 7.25 -33.14
CA GLY A 314 9.82 6.60 -33.18
C GLY A 314 10.15 5.97 -34.54
N GLY A 315 10.55 6.79 -35.50
CA GLY A 315 11.35 6.44 -36.68
C GLY A 315 10.65 5.69 -37.83
N SER A 316 9.50 5.05 -37.63
CA SER A 316 8.79 4.39 -38.73
C SER A 316 8.03 5.40 -39.60
N ALA A 317 8.23 5.34 -40.92
CA ALA A 317 7.45 6.11 -41.90
C ALA A 317 6.01 5.58 -42.05
N VAL A 318 5.76 4.32 -41.65
CA VAL A 318 4.44 3.68 -41.72
C VAL A 318 3.70 3.94 -40.40
N PRO A 319 2.47 4.49 -40.44
CA PRO A 319 1.69 4.72 -39.23
C PRO A 319 1.31 3.40 -38.56
N THR A 320 1.49 3.33 -37.24
CA THR A 320 1.02 2.21 -36.44
C THR A 320 -0.51 2.15 -36.48
N LEU A 321 -1.06 1.03 -36.94
CA LEU A 321 -2.48 0.73 -36.94
C LEU A 321 -2.89 -0.04 -35.68
N LEU A 322 -3.98 0.41 -35.05
CA LEU A 322 -4.74 -0.30 -34.02
C LEU A 322 -5.92 -1.02 -34.68
N MET A 323 -5.99 -2.34 -34.53
CA MET A 323 -7.00 -3.17 -35.17
C MET A 323 -7.92 -3.81 -34.12
N VAL A 324 -9.22 -3.76 -34.38
CA VAL A 324 -10.27 -4.34 -33.54
C VAL A 324 -11.04 -5.36 -34.36
N ALA A 325 -11.00 -6.63 -33.93
CA ALA A 325 -11.60 -7.74 -34.64
C ALA A 325 -12.72 -8.40 -33.84
N LEU A 326 -13.82 -8.74 -34.54
CA LEU A 326 -14.88 -9.60 -34.02
C LEU A 326 -14.50 -11.07 -34.24
N PRO A 327 -14.66 -11.93 -33.22
CA PRO A 327 -14.48 -13.37 -33.40
C PRO A 327 -15.61 -13.95 -34.28
N PRO A 328 -15.32 -14.95 -35.14
CA PRO A 328 -16.38 -15.68 -35.83
C PRO A 328 -17.38 -16.29 -34.83
N PRO A 329 -18.70 -16.32 -35.15
CA PRO A 329 -19.35 -15.93 -36.40
C PRO A 329 -19.81 -14.45 -36.47
N PHE A 330 -19.44 -13.59 -35.51
CA PHE A 330 -19.91 -12.20 -35.47
C PHE A 330 -19.34 -11.34 -36.60
N ARG A 331 -20.13 -10.35 -37.04
CA ARG A 331 -19.76 -9.37 -38.08
C ARG A 331 -20.16 -7.97 -37.67
N TRP A 332 -19.45 -6.96 -38.14
CA TRP A 332 -19.82 -5.56 -37.92
C TRP A 332 -21.06 -5.21 -38.74
N ALA A 333 -21.93 -4.37 -38.18
CA ALA A 333 -23.06 -3.78 -38.88
C ALA A 333 -22.58 -3.01 -40.11
N SER A 334 -23.43 -2.86 -41.12
CA SER A 334 -23.14 -2.15 -42.37
C SER A 334 -23.07 -0.62 -42.23
N ASP A 335 -23.29 -0.08 -41.02
CA ASP A 335 -23.21 1.36 -40.72
C ASP A 335 -21.86 1.94 -41.23
N PRO A 336 -21.88 2.97 -42.09
CA PRO A 336 -20.65 3.63 -42.55
C PRO A 336 -19.96 4.42 -41.42
N ARG A 337 -20.65 4.74 -40.33
CA ARG A 337 -20.14 5.51 -39.19
C ARG A 337 -19.91 4.67 -37.94
N LEU A 338 -19.54 3.39 -38.10
CA LEU A 338 -19.26 2.47 -36.97
C LEU A 338 -18.41 3.10 -35.85
N GLY A 339 -17.42 3.93 -36.20
CA GLY A 339 -16.55 4.61 -35.24
C GLY A 339 -17.27 5.43 -34.17
N THR A 340 -18.50 5.91 -34.41
CA THR A 340 -19.27 6.66 -33.39
C THR A 340 -19.77 5.77 -32.26
N HIS A 341 -19.84 4.45 -32.48
CA HIS A 341 -20.22 3.47 -31.46
C HIS A 341 -19.00 2.94 -30.69
N LEU A 342 -17.79 3.35 -31.06
CA LEU A 342 -16.55 2.99 -30.36
C LEU A 342 -16.09 4.16 -29.48
N SER A 343 -15.68 3.85 -28.27
CA SER A 343 -15.14 4.83 -27.32
C SER A 343 -13.95 4.26 -26.56
N PHE A 344 -13.04 5.14 -26.15
CA PHE A 344 -11.85 4.79 -25.37
C PHE A 344 -12.05 5.21 -23.92
N VAL A 345 -11.86 4.27 -22.99
CA VAL A 345 -12.04 4.49 -21.56
C VAL A 345 -10.77 4.05 -20.81
N PRO A 346 -10.15 4.91 -20.00
CA PRO A 346 -8.95 4.54 -19.24
C PRO A 346 -9.36 3.73 -18.00
N VAL A 347 -8.65 2.65 -17.70
CA VAL A 347 -8.87 1.81 -16.51
C VAL A 347 -7.99 2.23 -15.34
N SER A 348 -7.32 3.38 -15.43
CA SER A 348 -6.46 3.93 -14.39
C SER A 348 -6.62 5.45 -14.36
N THR A 349 -6.02 6.13 -13.37
CA THR A 349 -5.92 7.60 -13.39
C THR A 349 -5.31 8.05 -14.71
N ALA A 350 -6.09 8.79 -15.49
CA ALA A 350 -5.63 9.32 -16.76
C ALA A 350 -4.48 10.29 -16.50
N GLN A 351 -3.29 9.96 -16.99
CA GLN A 351 -2.10 10.78 -16.72
C GLN A 351 -2.18 12.08 -17.54
N PRO A 352 -1.76 13.24 -16.99
CA PRO A 352 -1.89 14.53 -17.68
C PRO A 352 -1.18 14.60 -19.04
N ARG A 353 -0.10 13.83 -19.20
CA ARG A 353 0.64 13.66 -20.46
C ARG A 353 0.40 12.30 -21.13
N GLY A 354 -0.44 11.45 -20.54
CA GLY A 354 -0.89 10.18 -21.09
C GLY A 354 -2.23 10.33 -21.83
N PHE A 355 -3.15 9.38 -21.65
CA PHE A 355 -4.50 9.43 -22.23
C PHE A 355 -5.35 10.61 -21.71
N GLY A 356 -5.05 11.16 -20.54
CA GLY A 356 -5.71 12.37 -20.02
C GLY A 356 -5.30 13.65 -20.75
N GLY A 357 -4.21 13.61 -21.51
CA GLY A 357 -3.62 14.76 -22.19
C GLY A 357 -4.09 14.97 -23.64
N PRO A 358 -3.34 15.81 -24.39
CA PRO A 358 -3.63 16.12 -25.79
C PRO A 358 -3.70 14.88 -26.69
N TRP A 359 -2.84 13.88 -26.46
CA TRP A 359 -2.84 12.65 -27.24
C TRP A 359 -4.14 11.86 -27.10
N GLY A 360 -4.70 11.74 -25.89
CA GLY A 360 -5.98 11.06 -25.72
C GLY A 360 -7.13 11.79 -26.41
N ALA A 361 -7.08 13.13 -26.50
CA ALA A 361 -8.03 13.90 -27.30
C ALA A 361 -7.86 13.63 -28.81
N MET A 362 -6.62 13.52 -29.30
CA MET A 362 -6.33 13.11 -30.68
C MET A 362 -6.86 11.70 -30.95
N LEU A 363 -6.66 10.74 -30.03
CA LEU A 363 -7.12 9.36 -30.19
C LEU A 363 -8.66 9.27 -30.21
N ARG A 364 -9.36 10.00 -29.32
CA ARG A 364 -10.83 10.04 -29.31
C ARG A 364 -11.43 10.65 -30.58
N ASN A 365 -10.71 11.55 -31.24
CA ASN A 365 -11.13 12.18 -32.50
C ASN A 365 -10.64 11.44 -33.75
N ALA A 366 -9.84 10.37 -33.59
CA ALA A 366 -9.33 9.59 -34.71
C ALA A 366 -10.45 8.78 -35.37
N THR A 367 -10.30 8.54 -36.67
CA THR A 367 -11.34 7.88 -37.47
C THR A 367 -11.05 6.38 -37.60
N TRP A 368 -12.12 5.59 -37.48
CA TRP A 368 -12.08 4.16 -37.71
C TRP A 368 -12.39 3.85 -39.19
N MET A 369 -11.63 2.96 -39.79
CA MET A 369 -11.80 2.46 -41.16
C MET A 369 -11.99 0.95 -41.18
N ARG A 370 -12.58 0.40 -42.23
CA ARG A 370 -12.68 -1.06 -42.42
C ARG A 370 -11.40 -1.58 -43.05
N ASN A 371 -10.88 -2.71 -42.56
CA ASN A 371 -9.71 -3.37 -43.16
C ASN A 371 -10.01 -3.75 -44.62
N ALA A 372 -9.07 -3.50 -45.53
CA ALA A 372 -9.20 -3.82 -46.95
C ALA A 372 -9.39 -5.33 -47.23
N THR A 373 -8.72 -6.19 -46.46
CA THR A 373 -8.77 -7.65 -46.60
C THR A 373 -10.00 -8.27 -45.92
N ASN A 374 -10.37 -7.77 -44.75
CA ASN A 374 -11.44 -8.33 -43.91
C ASN A 374 -12.45 -7.25 -43.43
N PRO A 375 -13.15 -6.55 -44.34
CA PRO A 375 -13.95 -5.37 -44.00
C PRO A 375 -15.19 -5.65 -43.14
N SER A 376 -15.64 -6.91 -43.11
CA SER A 376 -16.82 -7.32 -42.33
C SER A 376 -16.51 -7.63 -40.86
N THR A 377 -15.24 -7.88 -40.51
CA THR A 377 -14.86 -8.37 -39.17
C THR A 377 -13.79 -7.53 -38.49
N VAL A 378 -13.01 -6.74 -39.24
CA VAL A 378 -11.89 -5.96 -38.71
C VAL A 378 -12.05 -4.47 -39.00
N LEU A 379 -11.94 -3.66 -37.95
CA LEU A 379 -11.82 -2.20 -38.00
C LEU A 379 -10.40 -1.79 -37.65
N GLU A 380 -9.90 -0.73 -38.29
CA GLU A 380 -8.54 -0.22 -38.14
C GLU A 380 -8.56 1.29 -37.87
N LEU A 381 -7.66 1.74 -37.00
CA LEU A 381 -7.46 3.14 -36.66
C LEU A 381 -5.97 3.47 -36.70
N ALA A 382 -5.60 4.53 -37.41
CA ALA A 382 -4.24 5.04 -37.42
C ALA A 382 -3.95 5.73 -36.08
N VAL A 383 -2.98 5.20 -35.33
CA VAL A 383 -2.62 5.74 -34.01
C VAL A 383 -1.99 7.12 -34.21
N PRO A 384 -2.54 8.18 -33.58
CA PRO A 384 -2.03 9.52 -33.75
C PRO A 384 -0.65 9.67 -33.09
N VAL A 385 0.23 10.39 -33.78
CA VAL A 385 1.58 10.67 -33.30
C VAL A 385 1.58 11.95 -32.46
N HIS A 386 2.06 11.87 -31.22
CA HIS A 386 2.23 13.03 -30.36
C HIS A 386 3.55 12.94 -29.58
N ARG A 387 4.51 13.79 -29.94
CA ARG A 387 5.84 13.84 -29.31
C ARG A 387 5.82 14.11 -27.80
N GLY A 388 4.77 14.78 -27.31
CA GLY A 388 4.60 15.12 -25.89
C GLY A 388 4.00 14.01 -25.02
N TYR A 389 3.64 12.85 -25.60
CA TYR A 389 3.04 11.75 -24.84
C TYR A 389 4.04 11.19 -23.82
N PHE A 390 3.63 11.01 -22.56
CA PHE A 390 4.47 10.43 -21.52
C PHE A 390 3.62 9.74 -20.47
N THR A 391 3.99 8.52 -20.13
CA THR A 391 3.46 7.80 -18.99
C THR A 391 4.56 7.26 -18.09
N ALA A 392 4.38 7.36 -16.77
CA ALA A 392 5.35 6.85 -15.79
C ALA A 392 5.27 5.32 -15.59
N GLY A 393 4.23 4.69 -16.13
CA GLY A 393 3.97 3.25 -16.07
C GLY A 393 2.99 2.86 -17.18
N ASP A 394 2.75 1.56 -17.31
CA ASP A 394 1.85 1.01 -18.31
C ASP A 394 0.43 1.59 -18.17
N GLU A 395 -0.12 2.08 -19.28
CA GLU A 395 -1.47 2.66 -19.33
C GLU A 395 -2.38 1.68 -20.09
N THR A 396 -3.39 1.13 -19.42
CA THR A 396 -4.36 0.21 -20.05
C THR A 396 -5.63 0.96 -20.42
N ILE A 397 -6.00 0.88 -21.70
CA ILE A 397 -7.16 1.53 -22.27
C ILE A 397 -8.14 0.46 -22.74
N VAL A 398 -9.40 0.59 -22.34
CA VAL A 398 -10.51 -0.23 -22.81
C VAL A 398 -11.16 0.45 -24.00
N ILE A 399 -11.32 -0.31 -25.07
CA ILE A 399 -12.15 0.03 -26.22
C ILE A 399 -13.53 -0.54 -25.92
N ARG A 400 -14.49 0.36 -25.70
CA ARG A 400 -15.89 0.02 -25.51
C ARG A 400 -16.61 0.19 -26.84
N CYS A 401 -17.40 -0.80 -27.23
CA CYS A 401 -18.27 -0.71 -28.40
C CYS A 401 -19.71 -1.12 -28.08
N ASP A 402 -20.67 -0.30 -28.53
CA ASP A 402 -22.09 -0.55 -28.31
C ASP A 402 -22.59 -1.74 -29.15
N ALA A 403 -23.51 -2.53 -28.59
CA ALA A 403 -24.01 -3.75 -29.23
C ALA A 403 -24.66 -3.53 -30.61
N VAL A 404 -25.15 -2.33 -30.88
CA VAL A 404 -25.74 -1.93 -32.18
C VAL A 404 -24.71 -1.98 -33.31
N ALA A 405 -23.42 -1.89 -32.99
CA ALA A 405 -22.35 -2.01 -33.96
C ALA A 405 -22.19 -3.45 -34.51
N VAL A 406 -22.77 -4.46 -33.86
CA VAL A 406 -22.74 -5.86 -34.34
C VAL A 406 -23.94 -6.11 -35.25
N PHE A 407 -23.71 -6.78 -36.38
CA PHE A 407 -24.77 -7.19 -37.30
C PHE A 407 -25.78 -8.10 -36.60
N GLY A 408 -27.05 -7.68 -36.54
CA GLY A 408 -28.13 -8.37 -35.81
C GLY A 408 -28.21 -8.04 -34.31
N GLY A 409 -27.26 -7.27 -33.77
CA GLY A 409 -27.15 -6.94 -32.35
C GLY A 409 -26.64 -8.09 -31.49
N CYS A 410 -26.37 -7.78 -30.22
CA CYS A 410 -26.04 -8.75 -29.17
C CYS A 410 -26.46 -8.20 -27.80
N LYS A 411 -26.46 -9.05 -26.78
CA LYS A 411 -26.79 -8.67 -25.40
C LYS A 411 -25.54 -8.28 -24.64
N GLY A 412 -25.44 -7.01 -24.23
CA GLY A 412 -24.33 -6.48 -23.42
C GLY A 412 -23.56 -5.38 -24.15
N VAL A 413 -22.26 -5.28 -23.86
CA VAL A 413 -21.34 -4.32 -24.46
C VAL A 413 -20.09 -5.06 -24.91
N LEU A 414 -19.53 -4.69 -26.05
CA LEU A 414 -18.30 -5.28 -26.55
C LEU A 414 -17.12 -4.55 -25.92
N LEU A 415 -16.21 -5.33 -25.33
CA LEU A 415 -15.02 -4.80 -24.67
C LEU A 415 -13.78 -5.41 -25.32
N GLY A 416 -12.82 -4.55 -25.63
CA GLY A 416 -11.44 -4.92 -25.91
C GLY A 416 -10.51 -4.05 -25.09
N SER A 417 -9.27 -4.46 -24.90
CA SER A 417 -8.28 -3.62 -24.22
C SER A 417 -6.93 -3.72 -24.90
N PHE A 418 -6.16 -2.65 -24.75
CA PHE A 418 -4.75 -2.64 -25.11
C PHE A 418 -3.96 -1.87 -24.05
N THR A 419 -2.70 -2.24 -23.90
CA THR A 419 -1.80 -1.60 -22.94
C THR A 419 -0.72 -0.87 -23.69
N ILE A 420 -0.49 0.38 -23.31
CA ILE A 420 0.63 1.19 -23.78
C ILE A 420 1.76 0.99 -22.78
N ARG A 421 2.84 0.34 -23.22
CA ARG A 421 4.03 0.17 -22.39
C ARG A 421 4.78 1.49 -22.28
N SER A 422 5.06 1.91 -21.05
CA SER A 422 5.89 3.09 -20.83
C SER A 422 7.36 2.80 -21.17
N ASP A 423 8.11 3.84 -21.53
CA ASP A 423 9.57 3.73 -21.68
C ASP A 423 10.30 3.74 -20.33
N THR A 424 9.57 3.95 -19.22
CA THR A 424 10.12 3.91 -17.86
C THR A 424 10.55 2.49 -17.55
N LEU A 425 11.83 2.19 -17.84
CA LEU A 425 12.41 0.84 -17.82
C LEU A 425 11.90 0.00 -16.62
N PRO A 426 11.02 -0.99 -16.85
CA PRO A 426 10.69 -2.00 -15.83
C PRO A 426 11.97 -2.71 -15.34
N VAL A 427 12.92 -2.89 -16.28
CA VAL A 427 14.25 -3.43 -16.01
C VAL A 427 15.03 -2.55 -15.05
N ALA A 428 15.00 -1.22 -15.19
CA ALA A 428 15.72 -0.31 -14.29
C ALA A 428 15.09 -0.35 -12.90
N ALA A 429 13.77 -0.37 -12.77
CA ALA A 429 13.11 -0.49 -11.46
C ALA A 429 13.51 -1.80 -10.75
N SER A 430 13.50 -2.92 -11.48
CA SER A 430 13.95 -4.21 -10.94
C SER A 430 15.44 -4.23 -10.57
N ALA A 431 16.30 -3.64 -11.41
CA ALA A 431 17.73 -3.52 -11.16
C ALA A 431 18.02 -2.58 -9.97
N LEU A 432 17.33 -1.45 -9.87
CA LEU A 432 17.39 -0.53 -8.73
C LEU A 432 16.95 -1.20 -7.44
N SER A 433 15.84 -1.96 -7.47
CA SER A 433 15.35 -2.72 -6.32
C SER A 433 16.39 -3.77 -5.89
N ALA A 434 17.02 -4.46 -6.84
CA ALA A 434 18.10 -5.41 -6.54
C ALA A 434 19.33 -4.72 -5.94
N ILE A 435 19.80 -3.62 -6.54
CA ILE A 435 20.98 -2.87 -6.05
C ILE A 435 20.71 -2.30 -4.65
N THR A 436 19.60 -1.59 -4.47
CA THR A 436 19.24 -1.00 -3.18
C THR A 436 19.05 -2.08 -2.11
N GLY A 437 18.43 -3.21 -2.45
CA GLY A 437 18.28 -4.35 -1.56
C GLY A 437 19.62 -4.96 -1.13
N VAL A 438 20.56 -5.13 -2.06
CA VAL A 438 21.92 -5.64 -1.76
C VAL A 438 22.68 -4.68 -0.84
N VAL A 439 22.69 -3.38 -1.15
CA VAL A 439 23.38 -2.39 -0.30
C VAL A 439 22.73 -2.31 1.07
N ALA A 440 21.40 -2.38 1.17
CA ALA A 440 20.69 -2.39 2.44
C ALA A 440 21.00 -3.65 3.28
N GLY A 441 21.09 -4.83 2.63
CA GLY A 441 21.54 -6.05 3.28
C GLY A 441 22.98 -5.96 3.79
N ALA A 442 23.90 -5.45 2.98
CA ALA A 442 25.28 -5.21 3.37
C ALA A 442 25.39 -4.21 4.54
N ALA A 443 24.59 -3.14 4.51
CA ALA A 443 24.50 -2.18 5.60
C ALA A 443 24.02 -2.85 6.90
N ALA A 444 22.97 -3.67 6.85
CA ALA A 444 22.47 -4.40 8.01
C ALA A 444 23.54 -5.33 8.61
N VAL A 445 24.27 -6.06 7.77
CA VAL A 445 25.40 -6.90 8.23
C VAL A 445 26.50 -6.03 8.84
N ALA A 446 26.87 -4.91 8.20
CA ALA A 446 27.87 -3.99 8.71
C ALA A 446 27.49 -3.42 10.09
N VAL A 447 26.21 -3.11 10.32
CA VAL A 447 25.72 -2.66 11.63
C VAL A 447 25.84 -3.76 12.67
N VAL A 448 25.52 -5.01 12.33
CA VAL A 448 25.69 -6.16 13.25
C VAL A 448 27.16 -6.36 13.62
N VAL A 449 28.07 -6.26 12.64
CA VAL A 449 29.51 -6.47 12.83
C VAL A 449 30.16 -5.34 13.63
N THR A 450 29.97 -4.09 13.17
CA THR A 450 30.64 -2.90 13.72
C THR A 450 29.90 -2.30 14.93
N GLY A 451 28.62 -2.64 15.09
CA GLY A 451 27.70 -1.97 16.01
C GLY A 451 27.25 -0.57 15.57
N GLY A 452 27.79 -0.02 14.47
CA GLY A 452 27.54 1.36 14.06
C GLY A 452 26.19 1.54 13.37
N LEU A 453 25.49 2.64 13.63
CA LEU A 453 24.09 2.86 13.19
C LEU A 453 23.92 3.57 11.83
N GLY A 454 24.97 4.23 11.33
CA GLY A 454 24.85 5.25 10.28
C GLY A 454 24.06 4.80 9.06
N SER A 455 24.46 3.69 8.43
CA SER A 455 23.98 3.32 7.08
C SER A 455 22.57 2.71 6.99
N ILE A 456 21.97 2.29 8.11
CA ILE A 456 20.60 1.71 8.07
C ILE A 456 19.56 2.82 7.95
N LEU A 457 19.80 3.97 8.57
CA LEU A 457 18.82 5.04 8.66
C LEU A 457 18.45 5.62 7.29
N GLU A 458 19.40 5.75 6.37
CA GLU A 458 19.08 6.24 5.02
C GLU A 458 18.35 5.19 4.17
N MET A 459 18.60 3.89 4.41
CA MET A 459 17.80 2.82 3.80
C MET A 459 16.35 2.86 4.29
N GLN A 460 16.14 3.20 5.55
CA GLN A 460 14.81 3.41 6.10
C GLN A 460 14.15 4.68 5.57
N ALA A 461 14.92 5.73 5.24
CA ALA A 461 14.38 6.93 4.57
C ALA A 461 13.75 6.57 3.21
N PHE A 462 14.37 5.69 2.44
CA PHE A 462 13.72 5.15 1.24
C PHE A 462 12.46 4.35 1.57
N GLY A 463 12.46 3.56 2.64
CA GLY A 463 11.27 2.85 3.13
C GLY A 463 10.12 3.80 3.50
N VAL A 464 10.43 4.97 4.07
CA VAL A 464 9.48 6.06 4.35
C VAL A 464 8.93 6.63 3.05
N PHE A 465 9.79 6.97 2.08
CA PHE A 465 9.36 7.49 0.78
C PHE A 465 8.49 6.50 0.02
N ALA A 466 8.82 5.21 0.03
CA ALA A 466 8.04 4.15 -0.62
C ALA A 466 6.62 4.00 -0.04
N ARG A 467 6.45 4.27 1.26
CA ARG A 467 5.18 4.18 1.99
C ARG A 467 4.38 5.48 2.00
N MET A 468 4.94 6.56 1.47
CA MET A 468 4.28 7.85 1.39
C MET A 468 3.02 7.77 0.50
N PRO A 469 1.92 8.46 0.86
CA PRO A 469 0.73 8.53 0.00
C PRO A 469 1.04 9.07 -1.40
N CYS A 470 1.96 10.04 -1.50
CA CYS A 470 2.41 10.69 -2.73
C CYS A 470 3.47 9.93 -3.53
N ALA A 471 3.91 8.75 -3.09
CA ALA A 471 4.88 7.96 -3.82
C ALA A 471 4.30 7.52 -5.17
N SER A 472 5.02 7.81 -6.25
CA SER A 472 4.69 7.36 -7.59
C SER A 472 4.82 5.84 -7.72
N VAL A 473 4.16 5.27 -8.73
CA VAL A 473 4.26 3.83 -9.04
C VAL A 473 5.70 3.42 -9.28
N GLN A 474 6.48 4.26 -9.99
CA GLN A 474 7.90 4.03 -10.25
C GLN A 474 8.73 4.02 -8.96
N GLU A 475 8.51 4.98 -8.05
CA GLU A 475 9.20 5.04 -6.76
C GLU A 475 8.95 3.76 -5.96
N ARG A 476 7.69 3.33 -5.85
CA ARG A 476 7.30 2.08 -5.16
C ARG A 476 7.94 0.85 -5.81
N ALA A 477 7.93 0.78 -7.15
CA ALA A 477 8.51 -0.34 -7.89
C ALA A 477 10.04 -0.43 -7.75
N SER A 478 10.73 0.71 -7.62
CA SER A 478 12.19 0.76 -7.44
C SER A 478 12.66 0.47 -6.01
N THR A 479 11.74 0.50 -5.03
CA THR A 479 12.07 0.44 -3.59
C THR A 479 11.36 -0.71 -2.86
N VAL A 480 10.91 -1.74 -3.58
CA VAL A 480 10.06 -2.84 -3.04
C VAL A 480 10.61 -3.47 -1.75
N ALA A 481 11.93 -3.65 -1.63
CA ALA A 481 12.55 -4.26 -0.45
C ALA A 481 12.75 -3.29 0.73
N LEU A 482 12.80 -1.98 0.49
CA LEU A 482 13.23 -0.97 1.46
C LEU A 482 12.22 -0.73 2.60
N PRO A 483 10.89 -0.82 2.40
CA PRO A 483 9.93 -0.77 3.50
C PRO A 483 10.13 -1.86 4.56
N TYR A 484 10.77 -2.99 4.24
CA TYR A 484 11.03 -4.06 5.21
C TYR A 484 12.17 -3.72 6.18
N PHE A 485 13.10 -2.84 5.78
CA PHE A 485 14.12 -2.29 6.68
C PHE A 485 13.53 -1.29 7.67
N LEU A 486 12.39 -0.68 7.33
CA LEU A 486 11.62 0.16 8.24
C LEU A 486 10.81 -0.71 9.23
N SER A 487 10.17 -1.77 8.73
CA SER A 487 9.50 -2.77 9.56
C SER A 487 9.28 -4.05 8.78
N VAL A 488 9.56 -5.22 9.37
CA VAL A 488 9.23 -6.52 8.76
C VAL A 488 7.71 -6.67 8.55
N PHE A 489 6.90 -5.97 9.35
CA PHE A 489 5.44 -5.93 9.28
C PHE A 489 4.91 -4.89 8.29
N ALA A 490 5.80 -4.36 7.46
CA ALA A 490 5.57 -3.44 6.38
C ALA A 490 4.27 -3.66 5.56
N VAL A 491 4.03 -4.90 5.16
CA VAL A 491 2.91 -5.25 4.26
C VAL A 491 1.56 -5.28 4.99
N LEU A 492 1.58 -5.31 6.31
CA LEU A 492 0.39 -5.30 7.15
C LEU A 492 -0.08 -3.86 7.42
N ASP A 493 -1.13 -3.73 8.25
CA ASP A 493 -1.60 -2.43 8.72
C ASP A 493 -0.49 -1.62 9.42
N PRO A 494 -0.50 -0.27 9.35
CA PRO A 494 0.45 0.59 10.07
C PRO A 494 0.55 0.29 11.57
N LEU A 495 -0.53 -0.21 12.17
CA LEU A 495 -0.55 -0.67 13.56
C LEU A 495 0.51 -1.75 13.83
N TRP A 496 0.65 -2.73 12.93
CA TRP A 496 1.62 -3.81 13.07
C TRP A 496 3.05 -3.34 12.88
N MET A 497 3.28 -2.25 12.14
CA MET A 497 4.60 -1.62 12.09
C MET A 497 4.99 -1.08 13.48
N VAL A 498 4.03 -0.53 14.24
CA VAL A 498 4.26 -0.04 15.60
C VAL A 498 4.41 -1.19 16.58
N VAL A 499 3.38 -2.02 16.70
CA VAL A 499 3.30 -3.10 17.69
C VAL A 499 4.37 -4.16 17.42
N GLY A 500 4.55 -4.56 16.16
CA GLY A 500 5.51 -5.57 15.78
C GLY A 500 6.96 -5.13 16.00
N ASN A 501 7.33 -3.91 15.63
CA ASN A 501 8.69 -3.40 15.90
C ASN A 501 8.94 -3.23 17.40
N ALA A 502 7.94 -2.74 18.15
CA ALA A 502 8.04 -2.62 19.61
C ALA A 502 8.23 -3.99 20.29
N LEU A 503 7.47 -5.00 19.86
CA LEU A 503 7.62 -6.38 20.32
C LEU A 503 8.99 -6.95 19.95
N LEU A 504 9.48 -6.74 18.72
CA LEU A 504 10.82 -7.19 18.32
C LEU A 504 11.91 -6.57 19.21
N ALA A 505 11.85 -5.26 19.46
CA ALA A 505 12.79 -4.57 20.33
C ALA A 505 12.72 -5.09 21.78
N ALA A 506 11.51 -5.32 22.31
CA ALA A 506 11.29 -5.84 23.65
C ALA A 506 11.79 -7.28 23.81
N VAL A 507 11.41 -8.18 22.90
CA VAL A 507 11.84 -9.58 22.90
C VAL A 507 13.35 -9.67 22.80
N PHE A 508 13.96 -8.91 21.88
CA PHE A 508 15.40 -8.87 21.76
C PHE A 508 16.07 -8.38 23.05
N GLY A 509 15.55 -7.32 23.67
CA GLY A 509 16.04 -6.81 24.95
C GLY A 509 15.95 -7.85 26.08
N CYS A 510 14.82 -8.56 26.19
CA CYS A 510 14.62 -9.61 27.17
C CYS A 510 15.59 -10.78 26.98
N VAL A 511 15.74 -11.27 25.74
CA VAL A 511 16.67 -12.36 25.42
C VAL A 511 18.10 -11.93 25.70
N HIS A 512 18.51 -10.74 25.26
CA HIS A 512 19.87 -10.25 25.48
C HIS A 512 20.19 -10.08 26.97
N CYS A 513 19.24 -9.55 27.75
CA CYS A 513 19.37 -9.47 29.21
C CYS A 513 19.48 -10.87 29.85
N GLY A 514 18.63 -11.81 29.45
CA GLY A 514 18.64 -13.19 29.95
C GLY A 514 19.94 -13.94 29.65
N VAL A 515 20.45 -13.82 28.43
CA VAL A 515 21.75 -14.42 28.04
C VAL A 515 22.90 -13.77 28.83
N THR A 516 22.85 -12.46 29.06
CA THR A 516 23.87 -11.76 29.86
C THR A 516 23.86 -12.22 31.32
N ALA A 517 22.68 -12.38 31.92
CA ALA A 517 22.55 -12.93 33.27
C ALA A 517 23.00 -14.40 33.37
N ALA A 518 22.67 -15.22 32.36
CA ALA A 518 23.11 -16.60 32.27
C ALA A 518 24.65 -16.69 32.14
N PHE A 519 25.26 -15.84 31.31
CA PHE A 519 26.71 -15.76 31.17
C PHE A 519 27.39 -15.34 32.48
N GLN A 520 26.86 -14.32 33.15
CA GLN A 520 27.34 -13.87 34.46
C GLN A 520 27.33 -15.02 35.48
N ARG A 521 26.22 -15.76 35.55
CA ARG A 521 26.06 -16.89 36.48
C ARG A 521 26.95 -18.08 36.11
N TRP A 522 27.12 -18.36 34.82
CA TRP A 522 27.89 -19.52 34.33
C TRP A 522 29.40 -19.31 34.45
N ARG A 523 29.90 -18.09 34.15
CA ARG A 523 31.34 -17.77 34.25
C ARG A 523 31.77 -17.27 35.62
N GLY A 524 30.82 -16.93 36.52
CA GLY A 524 31.14 -16.38 37.84
C GLY A 524 31.83 -15.02 37.79
N VAL A 525 31.55 -14.23 36.75
CA VAL A 525 32.13 -12.88 36.56
C VAL A 525 31.22 -11.81 37.18
N ASP A 526 31.78 -10.64 37.48
CA ASP A 526 31.01 -9.49 37.90
C ASP A 526 30.10 -8.98 36.76
N ALA A 527 29.06 -8.23 37.13
CA ALA A 527 28.07 -7.73 36.17
C ALA A 527 28.73 -6.88 35.07
N ALA A 528 29.68 -6.01 35.41
CA ALA A 528 30.32 -5.15 34.43
C ALA A 528 31.13 -5.96 33.39
N SER A 529 31.89 -6.97 33.82
CA SER A 529 32.60 -7.84 32.87
C SER A 529 31.63 -8.66 32.01
N ALA A 530 30.54 -9.18 32.57
CA ALA A 530 29.51 -9.88 31.79
C ALA A 530 28.89 -8.97 30.72
N TRP A 531 28.56 -7.72 31.09
CA TRP A 531 27.93 -6.76 30.20
C TRP A 531 28.90 -6.31 29.10
N ALA A 532 30.16 -6.08 29.43
CA ALA A 532 31.20 -5.79 28.45
C ALA A 532 31.43 -6.97 27.48
N ALA A 533 31.44 -8.21 27.99
CA ALA A 533 31.59 -9.41 27.17
C ALA A 533 30.41 -9.62 26.21
N MET A 534 29.19 -9.38 26.70
CA MET A 534 27.96 -9.52 25.91
C MET A 534 27.62 -8.29 25.06
N ARG A 535 28.39 -7.20 25.16
CA ARG A 535 28.07 -5.89 24.55
C ARG A 535 26.69 -5.36 24.98
N PHE A 536 26.29 -5.66 26.21
CA PHE A 536 25.05 -5.17 26.81
C PHE A 536 25.29 -3.82 27.49
N PRO A 537 24.48 -2.77 27.24
CA PRO A 537 23.26 -2.76 26.41
C PRO A 537 23.45 -2.31 24.95
N SER A 538 24.67 -2.03 24.43
CA SER A 538 24.84 -1.45 23.08
C SER A 538 24.07 -2.15 21.98
N LEU A 539 24.14 -3.49 21.88
CA LEU A 539 23.44 -4.23 20.84
C LEU A 539 21.92 -4.05 20.93
N THR A 540 21.37 -4.01 22.14
CA THR A 540 19.95 -3.73 22.38
C THR A 540 19.60 -2.30 21.95
N CYS A 541 20.45 -1.33 22.28
CA CYS A 541 20.26 0.06 21.85
C CYS A 541 20.31 0.19 20.34
N VAL A 542 21.20 -0.53 19.65
CA VAL A 542 21.34 -0.54 18.19
C VAL A 542 20.08 -1.11 17.54
N VAL A 543 19.57 -2.24 18.05
CA VAL A 543 18.30 -2.82 17.56
C VAL A 543 17.13 -1.87 17.81
N ALA A 544 17.04 -1.27 19.01
CA ALA A 544 15.99 -0.30 19.31
C ALA A 544 16.06 0.94 18.39
N HIS A 545 17.27 1.45 18.09
CA HIS A 545 17.46 2.54 17.12
C HIS A 545 17.01 2.14 15.72
N ALA A 546 17.38 0.94 15.25
CA ALA A 546 16.93 0.43 13.96
C ALA A 546 15.41 0.26 13.90
N MET A 547 14.76 -0.14 14.99
CA MET A 547 13.29 -0.29 15.02
C MET A 547 12.55 1.06 15.15
N HIS A 548 13.22 2.10 15.65
CA HIS A 548 12.61 3.36 16.08
C HIS A 548 11.87 4.09 14.96
N LEU A 549 12.51 4.30 13.80
CA LEU A 549 11.90 5.07 12.71
C LEU A 549 10.61 4.40 12.20
N GLY A 550 10.57 3.06 12.17
CA GLY A 550 9.37 2.32 11.81
C GLY A 550 8.26 2.42 12.84
N ILE A 551 8.58 2.44 14.13
CA ILE A 551 7.61 2.69 15.20
C ILE A 551 7.04 4.10 15.05
N PHE A 552 7.89 5.12 14.90
CA PHE A 552 7.44 6.50 14.79
C PHE A 552 6.59 6.73 13.55
N PHE A 553 7.11 6.37 12.36
CA PHE A 553 6.39 6.56 11.11
C PHE A 553 5.10 5.74 11.03
N GLY A 554 5.13 4.49 11.48
CA GLY A 554 3.92 3.65 11.59
C GLY A 554 2.87 4.26 12.52
N SER A 555 3.29 4.94 13.59
CA SER A 555 2.39 5.62 14.53
C SER A 555 1.72 6.83 13.91
N VAL A 556 2.49 7.64 13.15
CA VAL A 556 1.93 8.79 12.43
C VAL A 556 0.95 8.31 11.34
N LEU A 557 1.31 7.27 10.57
CA LEU A 557 0.40 6.66 9.60
C LEU A 557 -0.88 6.14 10.28
N ALA A 558 -0.77 5.47 11.42
CA ALA A 558 -1.92 4.96 12.17
C ALA A 558 -2.85 6.08 12.65
N LEU A 559 -2.31 7.25 12.98
CA LEU A 559 -3.09 8.44 13.33
C LEU A 559 -3.70 9.14 12.12
N ALA A 560 -3.05 9.06 10.97
CA ALA A 560 -3.53 9.63 9.70
C ALA A 560 -4.65 8.80 9.07
N MET A 561 -4.83 7.53 9.45
CA MET A 561 -5.89 6.68 8.92
C MET A 561 -7.29 7.23 9.29
N PRO A 562 -8.16 7.50 8.29
CA PRO A 562 -9.54 7.86 8.55
C PRO A 562 -10.25 6.71 9.29
N ASP A 563 -11.15 7.05 10.22
CA ASP A 563 -11.98 6.10 10.96
C ASP A 563 -11.23 4.98 11.73
N ALA A 564 -9.95 5.20 12.05
CA ALA A 564 -9.15 4.27 12.83
C ALA A 564 -9.83 3.94 14.19
N PRO A 565 -9.94 2.64 14.58
CA PRO A 565 -10.48 2.24 15.88
C PRO A 565 -9.78 2.97 17.02
N VAL A 566 -10.47 3.21 18.13
CA VAL A 566 -9.89 3.92 19.30
C VAL A 566 -8.55 3.30 19.72
N GLN A 567 -8.43 1.96 19.67
CA GLN A 567 -7.18 1.26 19.94
C GLN A 567 -6.02 1.69 19.01
N HIS A 568 -6.27 1.88 17.71
CA HIS A 568 -5.24 2.32 16.77
C HIS A 568 -4.81 3.76 17.05
N ARG A 569 -5.76 4.63 17.42
CA ARG A 569 -5.45 6.01 17.82
C ARG A 569 -4.63 6.04 19.11
N VAL A 570 -4.99 5.26 20.12
CA VAL A 570 -4.25 5.16 21.37
C VAL A 570 -2.82 4.65 21.11
N VAL A 571 -2.67 3.56 20.35
CA VAL A 571 -1.35 3.03 19.99
C VAL A 571 -0.55 4.03 19.18
N GLY A 572 -1.17 4.74 18.24
CA GLY A 572 -0.54 5.80 17.47
C GLY A 572 -0.06 6.97 18.33
N VAL A 573 -0.87 7.47 19.28
CA VAL A 573 -0.46 8.53 20.21
C VAL A 573 0.71 8.06 21.09
N VAL A 574 0.62 6.86 21.66
CA VAL A 574 1.70 6.28 22.49
C VAL A 574 2.98 6.14 21.67
N GLY A 575 2.89 5.68 20.44
CA GLY A 575 4.04 5.50 19.56
C GLY A 575 4.67 6.82 19.09
N VAL A 576 3.90 7.89 18.89
CA VAL A 576 4.43 9.24 18.63
C VAL A 576 5.12 9.81 19.87
N LEU A 577 4.54 9.64 21.05
CA LEU A 577 5.17 10.06 22.31
C LEU A 577 6.48 9.31 22.57
N TYR A 578 6.50 8.00 22.31
CA TYR A 578 7.72 7.19 22.31
C TYR A 578 8.74 7.72 21.29
N GLY A 579 8.28 8.10 20.11
CA GLY A 579 9.05 8.76 19.05
C GLY A 579 9.89 9.94 19.54
N VAL A 580 9.29 10.81 20.33
CA VAL A 580 9.94 12.00 20.90
C VAL A 580 10.77 11.63 22.14
N ALA A 581 10.25 10.73 22.98
CA ALA A 581 10.89 10.36 24.24
C ALA A 581 12.17 9.54 24.04
N PHE A 582 12.26 8.70 23.01
CA PHE A 582 13.40 7.82 22.80
C PHE A 582 14.70 8.57 22.48
N PRO A 583 14.78 9.50 21.51
CA PRO A 583 15.99 10.30 21.29
C PRO A 583 16.44 11.07 22.54
N ALA A 584 15.48 11.65 23.28
CA ALA A 584 15.75 12.35 24.53
C ALA A 584 16.28 11.40 25.63
N GLY A 585 15.67 10.22 25.77
CA GLY A 585 16.09 9.19 26.72
C GLY A 585 17.49 8.63 26.41
N VAL A 586 17.81 8.46 25.13
CA VAL A 586 19.15 8.07 24.67
C VAL A 586 20.18 9.15 25.04
N CYS A 587 19.87 10.42 24.81
CA CYS A 587 20.73 11.54 25.23
C CYS A 587 20.94 11.57 26.75
N TYR A 588 19.86 11.35 27.52
CA TYR A 588 19.92 11.26 28.97
C TYR A 588 20.80 10.10 29.45
N LEU A 589 20.66 8.92 28.84
CA LEU A 589 21.47 7.75 29.14
C LEU A 589 22.96 7.99 28.89
N ILE A 590 23.29 8.65 27.76
CA ILE A 590 24.68 9.07 27.48
C ILE A 590 25.20 9.99 28.57
N ALA A 591 24.44 11.04 28.88
CA ALA A 591 24.87 12.07 29.81
C ALA A 591 25.10 11.54 31.22
N ARG A 592 24.32 10.53 31.66
CA ARG A 592 24.29 10.10 33.06
C ARG A 592 24.96 8.75 33.34
N HIS A 593 25.01 7.83 32.37
CA HIS A 593 25.39 6.44 32.63
C HIS A 593 26.58 5.92 31.83
N VAL A 594 26.95 6.54 30.71
CA VAL A 594 28.02 5.98 29.85
C VAL A 594 29.39 6.06 30.51
N GLY A 595 29.67 7.14 31.26
CA GLY A 595 30.93 7.30 32.02
C GLY A 595 32.21 7.17 31.17
N ALA A 596 32.09 7.32 29.85
CA ALA A 596 33.20 7.19 28.90
C ALA A 596 33.77 8.56 28.56
N SER A 597 35.09 8.60 28.40
CA SER A 597 35.84 9.77 27.97
C SER A 597 36.46 9.53 26.60
N PHE A 598 36.75 10.61 25.88
CA PHE A 598 37.26 10.56 24.52
C PHE A 598 38.70 11.06 24.46
N THR A 599 39.62 10.21 24.01
CA THR A 599 41.05 10.55 23.84
C THR A 599 41.35 10.77 22.37
N LYS A 600 42.07 11.85 22.03
CA LYS A 600 42.45 12.14 20.64
C LYS A 600 43.68 11.31 20.22
N TYR A 601 43.68 10.82 18.98
CA TYR A 601 44.85 10.20 18.39
C TYR A 601 45.87 11.28 18.00
N TRP A 602 46.92 11.43 18.80
CA TRP A 602 47.95 12.43 18.53
C TRP A 602 48.82 12.06 17.32
N GLN A 603 49.04 10.77 17.03
CA GLN A 603 49.85 10.33 15.88
C GLN A 603 49.25 10.75 14.53
N PHE A 604 47.93 10.60 14.37
CA PHE A 604 47.23 11.00 13.14
C PHE A 604 47.19 12.53 12.98
N SER A 605 47.31 13.28 14.08
CA SER A 605 47.40 14.74 14.01
C SER A 605 48.71 15.24 13.39
N ARG A 606 49.73 14.40 13.16
CA ARG A 606 50.97 14.83 12.45
C ARG A 606 50.92 14.58 10.94
N LYS A 607 49.91 13.87 10.46
CA LYS A 607 49.72 13.58 9.03
C LYS A 607 49.35 14.84 8.24
N PRO A 608 49.70 14.89 6.93
CA PRO A 608 49.30 15.99 6.05
C PRO A 608 47.77 16.07 5.95
N LEU A 609 47.24 17.27 5.68
CA LEU A 609 45.80 17.54 5.76
C LEU A 609 44.95 16.58 4.93
N HIS A 610 45.36 16.26 3.70
CA HIS A 610 44.63 15.37 2.79
C HIS A 610 44.52 13.93 3.33
N GLU A 611 45.54 13.42 4.02
CA GLU A 611 45.48 12.13 4.69
C GLU A 611 44.66 12.19 5.98
N ARG A 612 44.77 13.28 6.75
CA ARG A 612 44.10 13.43 8.06
C ARG A 612 42.57 13.32 7.94
N LEU A 613 41.98 13.66 6.79
CA LEU A 613 40.53 13.54 6.57
C LEU A 613 40.02 12.10 6.71
N LEU A 614 40.84 11.11 6.33
CA LEU A 614 40.51 9.69 6.32
C LEU A 614 40.75 8.99 7.67
N TYR A 615 41.47 9.64 8.59
CA TYR A 615 41.80 9.05 9.89
C TYR A 615 40.83 9.53 10.98
N PRO A 616 40.57 8.68 11.99
CA PRO A 616 39.76 9.07 13.14
C PRO A 616 40.46 10.14 13.98
N VAL A 617 39.66 11.01 14.60
CA VAL A 617 40.18 12.05 15.50
C VAL A 617 40.60 11.48 16.86
N GLY A 618 40.05 10.35 17.29
CA GLY A 618 40.28 9.80 18.63
C GLY A 618 39.56 8.48 18.88
N TYR A 619 39.54 8.00 20.12
CA TYR A 619 38.86 6.78 20.58
C TYR A 619 38.21 6.97 21.95
N TRP A 620 37.30 6.04 22.31
CA TRP A 620 36.55 6.04 23.56
C TRP A 620 37.23 5.15 24.61
N HIS A 621 37.32 5.62 25.86
CA HIS A 621 37.90 4.87 26.99
C HIS A 621 37.06 5.06 28.27
N PRO A 622 37.16 4.17 29.28
CA PRO A 622 37.93 2.92 29.31
C PRO A 622 37.40 1.83 28.35
N ALA A 623 38.21 0.79 28.11
CA ALA A 623 37.86 -0.28 27.16
C ALA A 623 36.57 -1.03 27.54
N ALA A 624 36.24 -1.15 28.83
CA ALA A 624 35.00 -1.78 29.28
C ALA A 624 33.76 -1.01 28.79
N GLN A 625 33.75 0.32 28.97
CA GLN A 625 32.69 1.22 28.51
C GLN A 625 32.65 1.26 26.97
N GLN A 626 33.81 1.25 26.30
CA GLN A 626 33.86 1.12 24.84
C GLN A 626 33.24 -0.20 24.38
N ARG A 627 33.41 -1.33 25.09
CA ARG A 627 32.76 -2.61 24.74
C ARG A 627 31.26 -2.60 25.04
N MET A 628 30.83 -1.98 26.14
CA MET A 628 29.42 -1.91 26.53
C MET A 628 28.58 -1.01 25.64
N TYR A 629 29.12 0.13 25.20
CA TYR A 629 28.42 1.19 24.45
C TYR A 629 28.95 1.42 23.04
N GLY A 630 29.96 0.65 22.61
CA GLY A 630 30.75 0.90 21.42
C GLY A 630 29.95 1.20 20.18
N GLY A 631 28.98 0.36 19.82
CA GLY A 631 28.17 0.58 18.61
C GLY A 631 27.46 1.94 18.55
N MET A 632 27.10 2.48 19.70
CA MET A 632 26.44 3.79 19.82
C MET A 632 27.44 4.96 19.76
N LEU A 633 28.68 4.74 20.18
CA LEU A 633 29.72 5.77 20.30
C LEU A 633 30.69 5.81 19.11
N THR A 634 30.89 4.68 18.42
CA THR A 634 32.01 4.44 17.48
C THR A 634 32.09 5.43 16.33
N ASN A 635 30.97 5.96 15.86
CA ASN A 635 30.93 6.88 14.73
C ASN A 635 31.01 8.35 15.13
N MET A 636 30.85 8.66 16.42
CA MET A 636 30.71 10.03 16.91
C MET A 636 32.02 10.55 17.52
N ARG A 637 32.23 11.86 17.38
CA ARG A 637 33.32 12.57 18.03
C ARG A 637 33.00 12.82 19.51
N GLY A 638 34.04 12.82 20.35
CA GLY A 638 33.94 13.01 21.80
C GLY A 638 32.98 14.11 22.29
N SER A 639 33.08 15.30 21.74
CA SER A 639 32.27 16.45 22.16
C SER A 639 30.84 16.45 21.62
N HIS A 640 30.48 15.48 20.77
CA HIS A 640 29.23 15.48 20.00
C HIS A 640 28.43 14.18 20.16
N VAL A 641 28.63 13.41 21.22
CA VAL A 641 27.96 12.10 21.40
C VAL A 641 26.44 12.17 21.34
N TYR A 642 25.86 13.23 21.91
CA TYR A 642 24.41 13.43 21.92
C TYR A 642 23.82 13.59 20.52
N TRP A 643 24.65 13.86 19.50
CA TRP A 643 24.23 13.89 18.10
C TRP A 643 24.11 12.48 17.47
N CYS A 644 24.39 11.39 18.21
CA CYS A 644 24.16 10.03 17.70
C CYS A 644 22.71 9.77 17.26
N VAL A 645 21.75 10.46 17.87
CA VAL A 645 20.32 10.40 17.50
C VAL A 645 19.91 11.46 16.49
N PHE A 646 20.80 12.38 16.10
CA PHE A 646 20.43 13.52 15.26
C PHE A 646 19.89 13.10 13.90
N GLN A 647 20.58 12.19 13.23
CA GLN A 647 20.16 11.68 11.93
C GLN A 647 18.78 11.02 12.02
N LEU A 648 18.56 10.24 13.08
CA LEU A 648 17.26 9.63 13.37
C LEU A 648 16.18 10.70 13.60
N SER A 649 16.48 11.75 14.37
CA SER A 649 15.55 12.86 14.62
C SER A 649 15.16 13.61 13.35
N VAL A 650 16.13 13.91 12.46
CA VAL A 650 15.86 14.53 11.16
C VAL A 650 14.93 13.64 10.32
N LEU A 651 15.20 12.33 10.28
CA LEU A 651 14.36 11.39 9.55
C LEU A 651 12.98 11.18 10.19
N CYS A 652 12.86 11.30 11.52
CA CYS A 652 11.55 11.33 12.17
C CYS A 652 10.74 12.56 11.69
N VAL A 653 11.35 13.75 11.59
CA VAL A 653 10.67 14.93 11.04
C VAL A 653 10.28 14.71 9.57
N VAL A 654 11.16 14.12 8.76
CA VAL A 654 10.83 13.74 7.38
C VAL A 654 9.67 12.74 7.34
N GLY A 655 9.67 11.72 8.20
CA GLY A 655 8.60 10.74 8.31
C GLY A 655 7.27 11.35 8.74
N LEU A 656 7.29 12.31 9.66
CA LEU A 656 6.09 13.07 10.07
C LEU A 656 5.47 13.79 8.87
N ILE A 657 6.30 14.46 8.06
CA ILE A 657 5.86 15.16 6.85
C ILE A 657 5.35 14.13 5.82
N ALA A 658 6.11 13.06 5.57
CA ALA A 658 5.76 12.04 4.58
C ALA A 658 4.42 11.32 4.86
N ALA A 659 3.99 11.24 6.11
CA ALA A 659 2.73 10.59 6.48
C ALA A 659 1.48 11.47 6.26
N VAL A 660 1.66 12.77 5.97
CA VAL A 660 0.54 13.69 5.70
C VAL A 660 -0.13 13.30 4.39
N HIS A 661 -1.47 13.30 4.37
CA HIS A 661 -2.27 13.13 3.15
C HIS A 661 -2.63 14.52 2.60
N PRO A 662 -1.89 15.07 1.62
CA PRO A 662 -2.21 16.37 1.07
C PRO A 662 -3.50 16.31 0.23
N PRO A 663 -4.22 17.44 0.08
CA PRO A 663 -5.31 17.54 -0.88
C PRO A 663 -4.80 17.30 -2.32
N VAL A 664 -5.70 16.95 -3.24
CA VAL A 664 -5.38 16.60 -4.64
C VAL A 664 -4.47 17.65 -5.27
N GLY A 665 -3.31 17.22 -5.79
CA GLY A 665 -2.29 18.10 -6.41
C GLY A 665 -1.22 18.64 -5.45
N GLY A 666 -1.35 18.48 -4.13
CA GLY A 666 -0.42 19.03 -3.13
C GLY A 666 0.87 18.24 -2.88
N CYS A 667 1.12 17.13 -3.59
CA CYS A 667 2.28 16.26 -3.35
C CYS A 667 3.64 16.94 -3.56
N HIS A 668 3.73 17.88 -4.51
CA HIS A 668 4.97 18.63 -4.76
C HIS A 668 5.38 19.49 -3.55
N VAL A 669 4.42 20.12 -2.86
CA VAL A 669 4.68 20.89 -1.64
C VAL A 669 5.27 20.01 -0.55
N LEU A 670 4.72 18.79 -0.41
CA LEU A 670 5.18 17.84 0.60
C LEU A 670 6.64 17.42 0.39
N TYR A 671 7.02 17.16 -0.87
CA TYR A 671 8.40 16.88 -1.24
C TYR A 671 9.35 18.07 -1.00
N PHE A 672 8.93 19.30 -1.32
CA PHE A 672 9.75 20.49 -1.03
C PHE A 672 9.97 20.71 0.47
N CYS A 673 8.95 20.48 1.31
CA CYS A 673 9.09 20.55 2.76
C CYS A 673 10.11 19.53 3.29
N MET A 674 10.07 18.27 2.81
CA MET A 674 11.05 17.25 3.17
C MET A 674 12.46 17.63 2.71
N ALA A 675 12.60 18.16 1.48
CA ALA A 675 13.89 18.62 0.97
C ALA A 675 14.49 19.74 1.84
N ALA A 676 13.68 20.69 2.30
CA ALA A 676 14.13 21.75 3.19
C ALA A 676 14.66 21.22 4.53
N VAL A 677 13.96 20.25 5.14
CA VAL A 677 14.40 19.59 6.38
C VAL A 677 15.72 18.83 6.18
N LEU A 678 15.87 18.11 5.07
CA LEU A 678 17.07 17.35 4.75
C LEU A 678 18.28 18.27 4.47
N LEU A 679 18.07 19.39 3.77
CA LEU A 679 19.12 20.40 3.55
C LEU A 679 19.55 21.09 4.84
N ALA A 680 18.60 21.42 5.72
CA ALA A 680 18.92 21.94 7.05
C ALA A 680 19.73 20.92 7.86
N GLY A 681 19.33 19.64 7.82
CA GLY A 681 20.07 18.54 8.42
C GLY A 681 21.51 18.42 7.87
N ALA A 682 21.67 18.48 6.55
CA ALA A 682 22.97 18.47 5.89
C ALA A 682 23.87 19.62 6.36
N GLY A 683 23.32 20.84 6.45
CA GLY A 683 24.03 22.01 6.94
C GLY A 683 24.54 21.84 8.37
N VAL A 684 23.72 21.27 9.26
CA VAL A 684 24.12 20.99 10.65
C VAL A 684 25.23 19.94 10.72
N VAL A 685 25.12 18.83 9.97
CA VAL A 685 26.20 17.81 9.96
C VAL A 685 27.50 18.40 9.42
N ALA A 686 27.45 19.18 8.34
CA ALA A 686 28.62 19.81 7.73
C ALA A 686 29.29 20.81 8.68
N PHE A 687 28.50 21.66 9.34
CA PHE A 687 29.01 22.72 10.20
C PHE A 687 29.60 22.18 11.52
N THR A 688 28.92 21.21 12.14
CA THR A 688 29.33 20.68 13.45
C THR A 688 30.52 19.73 13.35
N ASN A 689 30.74 19.09 12.19
CA ASN A 689 31.72 18.03 12.01
C ASN A 689 31.68 17.00 13.17
N MET A 690 30.45 16.53 13.42
CA MET A 690 30.10 15.68 14.57
C MET A 690 30.65 14.24 14.48
N MET A 691 31.02 13.79 13.28
CA MET A 691 31.51 12.42 13.07
C MET A 691 32.98 12.26 13.51
N ARG A 692 33.37 11.01 13.75
CA ARG A 692 34.71 10.65 14.24
C ARG A 692 35.82 10.90 13.20
N SER A 693 35.48 11.04 11.92
CA SER A 693 36.40 11.42 10.84
C SER A 693 35.72 12.43 9.92
N ALA A 694 36.51 13.33 9.31
CA ALA A 694 35.98 14.31 8.38
C ALA A 694 35.39 13.64 7.12
N PHE A 695 35.97 12.52 6.67
CA PHE A 695 35.44 11.74 5.56
C PHE A 695 34.01 11.22 5.84
N LEU A 696 33.74 10.68 7.04
CA LEU A 696 32.37 10.28 7.42
C LEU A 696 31.41 11.46 7.46
N THR A 697 31.85 12.62 7.95
CA THR A 697 31.04 13.86 7.90
C THR A 697 30.68 14.20 6.45
N VAL A 698 31.65 14.14 5.53
CA VAL A 698 31.42 14.41 4.10
C VAL A 698 30.46 13.39 3.47
N LEU A 699 30.60 12.09 3.76
CA LEU A 699 29.69 11.09 3.21
C LEU A 699 28.26 11.21 3.77
N GLN A 700 28.10 11.47 5.07
CA GLN A 700 26.77 11.65 5.65
C GLN A 700 26.09 12.95 5.18
N THR A 701 26.86 14.04 5.02
CA THR A 701 26.33 15.28 4.43
C THR A 701 25.92 15.07 2.98
N ALA A 702 26.74 14.39 2.18
CA ALA A 702 26.39 14.01 0.82
C ALA A 702 25.12 13.16 0.77
N SER A 703 24.96 12.21 1.70
CA SER A 703 23.77 11.38 1.81
C SER A 703 22.49 12.21 2.04
N PHE A 704 22.52 13.17 2.98
CA PHE A 704 21.41 14.10 3.19
C PHE A 704 21.12 14.98 1.97
N VAL A 705 22.15 15.50 1.31
CA VAL A 705 22.01 16.31 0.09
C VAL A 705 21.39 15.50 -1.04
N LEU A 706 21.78 14.23 -1.19
CA LEU A 706 21.22 13.34 -2.22
C LEU A 706 19.78 12.95 -1.92
N LEU A 707 19.43 12.70 -0.64
CA LEU A 707 18.03 12.53 -0.24
C LEU A 707 17.21 13.80 -0.55
N ALA A 708 17.75 14.98 -0.28
CA ALA A 708 17.07 16.24 -0.61
C ALA A 708 16.92 16.43 -2.13
N ALA A 709 17.96 16.12 -2.91
CA ALA A 709 17.92 16.14 -4.37
C ALA A 709 16.88 15.17 -4.92
N LEU A 710 16.76 13.97 -4.32
CA LEU A 710 15.72 13.01 -4.66
C LEU A 710 14.33 13.60 -4.45
N CYS A 711 14.08 14.23 -3.29
CA CYS A 711 12.82 14.93 -3.03
C CYS A 711 12.54 16.06 -4.05
N VAL A 712 13.54 16.86 -4.42
CA VAL A 712 13.40 17.93 -5.42
C VAL A 712 13.06 17.35 -6.80
N VAL A 713 13.74 16.27 -7.21
CA VAL A 713 13.45 15.57 -8.47
C VAL A 713 12.03 15.01 -8.46
N SER A 714 11.59 14.39 -7.37
CA SER A 714 10.22 13.89 -7.22
C SER A 714 9.18 15.02 -7.26
N ALA A 715 9.46 16.16 -6.61
CA ALA A 715 8.60 17.35 -6.69
C ALA A 715 8.49 17.88 -8.12
N ALA A 716 9.62 17.99 -8.83
CA ALA A 716 9.65 18.44 -10.22
C ALA A 716 8.91 17.46 -11.16
N ASN A 717 9.03 16.14 -10.92
CA ASN A 717 8.31 15.12 -11.67
C ASN A 717 6.78 15.20 -11.47
N HIS A 718 6.32 15.55 -10.27
CA HIS A 718 4.90 15.81 -10.01
C HIS A 718 4.38 17.06 -10.74
N LEU A 719 5.22 18.09 -10.91
CA LEU A 719 4.86 19.32 -11.64
C LEU A 719 4.94 19.14 -13.17
N ALA A 720 5.95 18.45 -13.67
CA ALA A 720 6.24 18.29 -15.09
C ALA A 720 6.81 16.89 -15.40
N PRO A 721 5.96 15.86 -15.54
CA PRO A 721 6.40 14.48 -15.80
C PRO A 721 7.22 14.38 -17.09
N SER A 722 8.43 13.84 -17.02
CA SER A 722 9.33 13.73 -18.17
C SER A 722 10.32 12.57 -18.04
N ASP A 723 10.81 12.05 -19.16
CA ASP A 723 11.87 11.02 -19.14
C ASP A 723 13.15 11.54 -18.47
N GLY A 724 13.45 12.84 -18.63
CA GLY A 724 14.60 13.49 -18.00
C GLY A 724 14.53 13.42 -16.49
N GLY A 725 13.35 13.68 -15.92
CA GLY A 725 13.15 13.59 -14.48
C GLY A 725 13.12 12.16 -13.94
N VAL A 726 12.68 11.17 -14.72
CA VAL A 726 12.85 9.74 -14.37
C VAL A 726 14.33 9.35 -14.38
N ARG A 727 15.08 9.75 -15.40
CA ARG A 727 16.53 9.50 -15.46
C ARG A 727 17.28 10.18 -14.31
N ALA A 728 16.90 11.42 -13.97
CA ALA A 728 17.46 12.12 -12.82
C ALA A 728 17.17 11.39 -11.50
N TYR A 729 15.96 10.86 -11.33
CA TYR A 729 15.59 10.05 -10.17
C TYR A 729 16.48 8.81 -10.06
N VAL A 730 16.56 8.03 -11.15
CA VAL A 730 17.40 6.81 -11.23
C VAL A 730 18.87 7.13 -10.92
N ALA A 731 19.42 8.18 -11.52
CA ALA A 731 20.80 8.59 -11.30
C ALA A 731 21.05 9.01 -9.84
N THR A 732 20.10 9.72 -9.23
CA THR A 732 20.20 10.15 -7.82
C THR A 732 20.14 8.96 -6.87
N VAL A 733 19.25 7.98 -7.12
CA VAL A 733 19.20 6.73 -6.33
C VAL A 733 20.51 5.96 -6.45
N LEU A 734 21.04 5.80 -7.66
CA LEU A 734 22.33 5.13 -7.86
C LEU A 734 23.45 5.84 -7.09
N LEU A 735 23.56 7.17 -7.20
CA LEU A 735 24.56 7.94 -6.48
C LEU A 735 24.41 7.79 -4.96
N LEU A 736 23.18 7.84 -4.43
CA LEU A 736 22.90 7.62 -3.02
C LEU A 736 23.30 6.20 -2.58
N THR A 737 22.97 5.16 -3.36
CA THR A 737 23.41 3.78 -3.04
C THR A 737 24.93 3.63 -3.02
N THR A 738 25.66 4.31 -3.92
CA THR A 738 27.12 4.29 -3.91
C THR A 738 27.72 4.98 -2.68
N VAL A 739 27.13 6.10 -2.23
CA VAL A 739 27.55 6.79 -1.01
C VAL A 739 27.30 5.91 0.21
N LEU A 740 26.13 5.26 0.30
CA LEU A 740 25.82 4.34 1.40
C LEU A 740 26.76 3.13 1.42
N LEU A 741 27.04 2.55 0.25
CA LEU A 741 28.05 1.48 0.15
C LEU A 741 29.42 1.97 0.63
N ALA A 742 29.86 3.17 0.24
CA ALA A 742 31.12 3.75 0.71
C ALA A 742 31.14 3.95 2.24
N VAL A 743 30.03 4.41 2.85
CA VAL A 743 29.90 4.52 4.31
C VAL A 743 30.02 3.15 4.97
N THR A 744 29.34 2.12 4.44
CA THR A 744 29.40 0.75 5.00
C THR A 744 30.81 0.18 4.93
N VAL A 745 31.46 0.24 3.76
CA VAL A 745 32.81 -0.28 3.53
C VAL A 745 33.80 0.46 4.42
N TYR A 746 33.74 1.79 4.46
CA TYR A 746 34.61 2.57 5.32
C TYR A 746 34.42 2.22 6.79
N SER A 747 33.18 2.06 7.26
CA SER A 747 32.89 1.70 8.66
C SER A 747 33.44 0.32 9.03
N VAL A 748 33.35 -0.66 8.12
CA VAL A 748 33.90 -2.02 8.32
C VAL A 748 35.42 -2.01 8.31
N VAL A 749 36.05 -1.34 7.33
CA VAL A 749 37.52 -1.20 7.24
C VAL A 749 38.06 -0.48 8.47
N PHE A 750 37.39 0.59 8.89
CA PHE A 750 37.73 1.35 10.07
C PHE A 750 37.68 0.49 11.34
N TRP A 751 36.59 -0.28 11.52
CA TRP A 751 36.44 -1.20 12.63
C TRP A 751 37.55 -2.27 12.63
N TYR A 752 37.85 -2.85 11.47
CA TYR A 752 38.90 -3.86 11.33
C TYR A 752 40.30 -3.28 11.63
N ALA A 753 40.61 -2.08 11.14
CA ALA A 753 41.87 -1.41 11.41
C ALA A 753 42.03 -1.03 12.88
N GLU A 754 40.95 -0.55 13.53
CA GLU A 754 40.95 -0.23 14.96
C GLU A 754 41.15 -1.49 15.82
N ASP A 755 40.58 -2.62 15.39
CA ASP A 755 40.68 -3.89 16.12
C ASP A 755 42.00 -4.65 15.88
N HIS A 756 42.66 -4.52 14.73
CA HIS A 756 43.90 -5.27 14.46
C HIS A 756 45.18 -4.41 14.46
N HIS A 757 45.13 -3.22 13.85
CA HIS A 757 46.35 -2.44 13.58
C HIS A 757 46.57 -1.34 14.63
N TRP A 758 45.51 -0.82 15.23
CA TRP A 758 45.58 0.30 16.18
C TRP A 758 45.33 -0.13 17.63
N GLN A 759 45.40 -1.43 17.95
CA GLN A 759 45.33 -1.90 19.34
C GLN A 759 46.46 -1.29 20.20
N GLU A 760 47.68 -1.29 19.67
CA GLU A 760 48.86 -0.74 20.35
C GLU A 760 48.73 0.76 20.67
N LEU A 761 47.93 1.49 19.88
CA LEU A 761 47.68 2.91 20.10
C LEU A 761 46.73 3.18 21.28
N ARG A 762 45.91 2.19 21.65
CA ARG A 762 44.92 2.28 22.75
C ARG A 762 45.48 1.75 24.06
N GLU A 763 46.31 0.71 23.99
CA GLU A 763 46.96 0.06 25.12
C GLU A 763 48.47 0.24 25.01
N PRO A 764 49.05 1.38 25.46
CA PRO A 764 50.49 1.47 25.59
C PRO A 764 50.91 0.29 26.48
N ARG A 765 51.70 -0.65 25.93
CA ARG A 765 52.32 -1.73 26.73
C ARG A 765 52.85 -1.06 27.99
N ARG A 766 52.35 -1.52 29.15
CA ARG A 766 52.66 -0.99 30.49
C ARG A 766 54.16 -0.65 30.66
N GLY A 767 55.03 -1.43 30.02
CA GLY A 767 56.47 -1.23 30.02
C GLY A 767 57.00 0.05 29.36
N GLY A 768 56.26 0.79 28.52
CA GLY A 768 56.78 2.00 27.88
C GLY A 768 56.86 3.20 28.81
N LEU A 769 55.87 3.36 29.69
CA LEU A 769 55.87 4.42 30.71
C LEU A 769 56.73 4.03 31.91
N GLU A 770 56.79 2.74 32.25
CA GLU A 770 57.68 2.22 33.28
C GLU A 770 59.16 2.26 32.85
N ALA A 771 59.49 2.08 31.57
CA ALA A 771 60.85 2.27 31.07
C ALA A 771 61.27 3.75 31.10
N LEU A 772 60.37 4.68 30.74
CA LEU A 772 60.66 6.12 30.82
C LEU A 772 60.79 6.62 32.26
N LEU A 773 60.04 6.04 33.21
CA LEU A 773 60.18 6.39 34.63
C LEU A 773 61.38 5.74 35.30
N ARG A 774 62.00 4.71 34.70
CA ARG A 774 63.20 4.08 35.25
C ARG A 774 64.50 4.71 34.75
N ASP A 775 64.50 5.32 33.56
CA ASP A 775 65.67 6.05 33.06
C ASP A 775 65.90 7.38 33.80
N ASP A 776 64.88 7.95 34.46
CA ASP A 776 65.03 9.18 35.26
C ASP A 776 65.47 8.93 36.72
N GLU A 777 65.55 7.67 37.19
CA GLU A 777 65.99 7.37 38.57
C GLU A 777 67.42 6.81 38.67
N GLU A 778 68.14 6.66 37.56
CA GLU A 778 69.52 6.12 37.57
C GLU A 778 70.56 7.11 37.02
N SER A 779 70.30 8.41 37.21
CA SER A 779 71.27 9.49 36.97
C SER A 779 71.65 10.22 38.26
N ASP A 780 71.87 9.51 39.36
CA ASP A 780 72.54 10.05 40.54
C ASP A 780 73.22 8.89 41.28
N GLU A 781 74.45 8.55 40.85
CA GLU A 781 75.55 8.05 41.71
C GLU A 781 76.67 7.43 40.85
N GLU A 782 77.39 8.28 40.10
CA GLU A 782 78.68 7.90 39.53
C GLU A 782 79.79 8.26 40.54
N THR A 783 79.91 7.47 41.61
CA THR A 783 81.12 7.41 42.46
C THR A 783 81.64 5.98 42.57
N GLN A 784 82.23 5.53 41.47
CA GLN A 784 83.48 4.76 41.39
C GLN A 784 84.00 4.08 42.67
N LYS A 785 83.83 2.74 42.76
CA LYS A 785 84.90 1.80 43.13
C LYS A 785 84.54 0.33 42.83
N PRO A 786 85.54 -0.50 42.47
CA PRO A 786 85.34 -1.85 41.96
C PRO A 786 85.43 -2.90 43.07
N HIS A 787 84.85 -4.09 42.84
CA HIS A 787 85.49 -5.41 43.00
C HIS A 787 84.47 -6.54 42.80
N ASP A 788 84.84 -7.50 41.95
CA ASP A 788 84.73 -8.97 42.08
C ASP A 788 83.43 -9.59 42.66
N MET A 789 82.86 -10.69 42.18
CA MET A 789 83.15 -11.68 41.14
C MET A 789 82.00 -12.72 41.28
N THR A 790 81.69 -13.43 40.21
CA THR A 790 81.05 -14.77 40.19
C THR A 790 79.58 -14.96 40.62
N SER A 791 78.75 -15.22 39.60
CA SER A 791 78.06 -16.51 39.35
C SER A 791 76.96 -17.03 40.28
N SER A 792 75.94 -17.60 39.62
CA SER A 792 74.87 -18.52 40.09
C SER A 792 73.56 -17.86 40.53
N SER A 793 72.37 -18.41 40.29
CA SER A 793 71.93 -19.50 39.41
C SER A 793 70.39 -19.41 39.32
N TYR A 794 69.85 -19.92 38.22
CA TYR A 794 68.46 -20.32 38.03
C TYR A 794 67.70 -20.71 39.31
N ALA A 795 66.54 -20.10 39.54
CA ALA A 795 65.48 -20.69 40.36
C ALA A 795 64.12 -20.30 39.79
N SER A 796 63.43 -21.32 39.26
CA SER A 796 62.04 -21.31 38.83
C SER A 796 61.15 -21.14 40.06
N GLY A 797 60.24 -20.15 40.04
CA GLY A 797 59.36 -19.81 41.16
C GLY A 797 57.93 -19.57 40.67
N THR A 798 57.14 -20.63 40.74
CA THR A 798 55.69 -20.78 40.56
C THR A 798 54.81 -19.59 40.98
N THR A 799 54.00 -19.14 40.02
CA THR A 799 52.57 -18.78 40.08
C THR A 799 51.94 -18.73 41.47
N VAL A 800 51.87 -17.54 42.07
CA VAL A 800 50.91 -17.22 43.15
C VAL A 800 49.78 -16.40 42.54
N ALA A 801 48.61 -17.02 42.43
CA ALA A 801 47.36 -16.39 42.03
C ALA A 801 46.92 -15.40 43.12
N SER A 802 47.21 -14.11 42.92
CA SER A 802 46.72 -13.03 43.77
C SER A 802 45.24 -12.75 43.45
N SER A 803 44.35 -13.23 44.32
CA SER A 803 42.93 -12.90 44.36
C SER A 803 42.72 -11.41 44.68
N TYR A 804 42.42 -10.60 43.67
CA TYR A 804 42.02 -9.21 43.83
C TYR A 804 40.55 -9.13 44.27
N GLN A 805 40.29 -8.71 45.51
CA GLN A 805 38.95 -8.51 46.07
C GLN A 805 38.57 -7.01 45.95
N PRO A 806 37.49 -6.65 45.23
CA PRO A 806 37.12 -5.25 45.01
C PRO A 806 36.50 -4.59 46.26
N PRO A 807 36.56 -3.24 46.41
CA PRO A 807 36.07 -2.56 47.59
C PRO A 807 34.54 -2.55 47.68
N ALA A 808 34.01 -2.87 48.85
CA ALA A 808 32.59 -2.84 49.17
C ALA A 808 32.03 -1.40 49.11
N PRO A 809 30.81 -1.19 48.59
CA PRO A 809 30.21 0.13 48.42
C PRO A 809 29.78 0.72 49.78
N PRO A 810 29.98 2.03 50.00
CA PRO A 810 29.63 2.68 51.25
C PRO A 810 28.11 2.76 51.43
N LEU A 811 27.61 1.99 52.40
CA LEU A 811 26.29 2.12 53.00
C LEU A 811 26.26 3.44 53.79
N GLN A 812 25.66 4.48 53.22
CA GLN A 812 25.18 5.62 54.02
C GLN A 812 23.70 5.87 53.70
N PRO A 813 22.81 5.95 54.71
CA PRO A 813 21.38 5.99 54.50
C PRO A 813 20.94 7.41 54.14
N MET A 814 20.42 7.60 52.93
CA MET A 814 19.69 8.81 52.57
C MET A 814 18.32 8.80 53.26
N ALA A 815 18.27 9.35 54.47
CA ALA A 815 17.08 9.97 55.03
C ALA A 815 17.36 11.47 55.12
N GLY A 816 16.62 12.29 54.38
CA GLY A 816 16.86 13.73 54.32
C GLY A 816 16.07 14.42 53.21
N ASP A 817 14.77 14.57 53.46
CA ASP A 817 13.82 15.55 52.96
C ASP A 817 14.03 16.20 51.57
N THR A 818 13.10 15.80 50.70
CA THR A 818 12.58 16.57 49.56
C THR A 818 12.33 18.03 49.91
N ARG A 819 13.23 18.93 49.51
CA ARG A 819 12.93 20.35 49.36
C ARG A 819 13.03 20.74 47.88
N SER A 820 11.85 20.97 47.33
CA SER A 820 11.59 21.29 45.94
C SER A 820 12.04 22.72 45.61
N ASP A 821 13.32 22.90 45.24
CA ASP A 821 13.77 24.14 44.61
C ASP A 821 13.74 23.99 43.09
N ALA A 822 12.52 24.00 42.55
CA ALA A 822 12.26 24.25 41.14
C ALA A 822 12.39 25.77 40.89
N LEU A 823 13.61 26.25 40.66
CA LEU A 823 13.86 27.62 40.22
C LEU A 823 14.72 27.64 38.95
N SER A 824 14.02 27.83 37.83
CA SER A 824 14.39 28.75 36.74
C SER A 824 15.73 28.50 36.03
N LEU A 825 15.70 27.60 35.05
CA LEU A 825 16.78 27.31 34.10
C LEU A 825 16.87 28.33 32.94
N LEU A 826 16.52 29.61 33.16
CA LEU A 826 16.38 30.60 32.07
C LEU A 826 17.29 31.83 32.14
N ASP A 827 18.22 31.94 33.08
CA ASP A 827 19.00 33.19 33.26
C ASP A 827 20.49 33.10 32.88
N ARG A 828 20.84 32.32 31.85
CA ARG A 828 22.24 32.30 31.35
C ARG A 828 22.38 32.43 29.84
N ALA A 829 21.54 33.27 29.24
CA ALA A 829 21.64 33.68 27.84
C ALA A 829 21.98 35.18 27.71
N SER A 830 23.13 35.61 28.24
CA SER A 830 23.68 36.95 27.93
C SER A 830 25.11 37.13 28.46
N SER A 831 26.12 36.66 27.70
CA SER A 831 27.47 37.26 27.67
C SER A 831 28.39 36.44 26.75
N ALA A 832 28.08 36.44 25.46
CA ALA A 832 29.04 36.06 24.44
C ALA A 832 29.64 37.35 23.84
N SER A 833 30.54 38.01 24.57
CA SER A 833 31.45 39.01 23.98
C SER A 833 32.86 38.46 24.03
N CYS A 834 33.23 37.73 22.98
CA CYS A 834 34.61 37.34 22.70
C CYS A 834 35.45 38.62 22.44
N SER A 835 36.24 39.05 23.42
CA SER A 835 37.38 39.92 23.14
C SER A 835 38.59 39.05 22.78
N VAL A 836 39.04 39.21 21.53
CA VAL A 836 40.24 38.59 20.98
C VAL A 836 41.45 39.34 21.52
N ASN A 837 42.13 38.78 22.51
CA ASN A 837 43.41 39.30 23.00
C ASN A 837 44.55 38.71 22.16
N TYR A 838 45.15 39.56 21.32
CA TYR A 838 46.42 39.28 20.65
C TYR A 838 47.55 39.30 21.68
N ALA A 839 48.25 38.19 21.84
CA ALA A 839 49.51 38.13 22.57
C ALA A 839 50.66 38.64 21.66
N PRO A 840 51.51 39.57 22.11
CA PRO A 840 52.61 40.09 21.30
C PRO A 840 53.77 39.08 21.25
N LEU A 841 54.28 38.87 20.05
CA LEU A 841 55.54 38.18 19.77
C LEU A 841 56.69 39.00 20.36
N ASP A 842 57.45 38.38 21.27
CA ASP A 842 58.73 38.91 21.72
C ASP A 842 59.76 37.77 21.79
N ARG A 843 60.92 38.02 21.16
CA ARG A 843 61.99 37.13 20.66
C ARG A 843 61.70 36.34 19.40
#